data_AF-A0A538GSD2-F1
#
_entry.id   AF-A0A538GSD2-F1
#
_cell.length_a   1.000
_cell.length_b   1.000
_cell.length_c   1.000
_cell.angle_alpha   90.00
_cell.angle_beta   90.00
_cell.angle_gamma   90.00
#
_symmetry.space_group_name_H-M   'P 1'
#
loop_
_entity.id
_entity.type
_entity.pdbx_description
1 polymer ?
#
loop_
_entity_poly.entity_id
_entity_poly.type
_entity_poly.pdbx_seq_one_letter_code
_entity_poly.pdbx_strand_id
1 'polypeptide(L)'
;MLQFFRRKKRQKDAPAEGAAQPEPVVAPTPAPTAGEQVRPKRRRGSRGGKGRKKKTEPATAETKAADPAKKKASRPERKPAQRSSRSSSTQRRRTPPRRAPLPAAKRELLVSVDVGEQRVAVLEDDKVAEVYLERPERRSIAGNVYKGAVDNVLPGMEAAFVEIGLEKNGFLYVDEIVVPELEGRRHGKKIQDLISRGQDVLVQAVKDPMKSKGARLTTEISLPGRFVVYVPSGEGLGVSRRLEDSERIRLRDILKALEVKKGGVIVRTAAEGASAEDVERDLVFLQRLWKEIETRAKTEKAPALLYQEAELPLRVVRDLFTDDFERLLVDDERTQKRIVGYLKKTSPHMAERVVRHREKTPLMDAYGVDAEIRSTLSRRVDLPSGGYLVFDYAEAFTVIDVNTGRFVGSRGKGSGARLEDTITKNNLEAVKEVVRQLRLRDIGGIIVIDFIDMANPKNRATVEEALKNELERDRTKTYVVEISPLGLVEMTRQNVTDGPREILTRKCPVCEGDGIVVSDASVAIDIERKLRGLAAGSRHKAFKVAVNDHVADVLIGSGASRLTEIETHARRRFVLEPREGVPHDFFEVLDQGTFEKLQGETPVAEGTELQVKLVEVGKHDLHAAMASRDGYTVCVGGAAGMVGKAVRVRIERFVDGTAYATLVSRTKRAPEPITAEGQAEKPTRQPRAKRAAAPSVPPEKTEAETVDEPVSEEPAA
;
A
#
# COMPACT_ATOMS: atom_id res chain seq x y z
N MET A 1 -4.79 59.37 -53.64
CA MET A 1 -3.98 60.24 -52.75
C MET A 1 -3.79 59.51 -51.44
N LEU A 2 -2.64 59.37 -50.80
CA LEU A 2 -1.23 59.55 -51.18
C LEU A 2 -0.43 58.97 -49.98
N GLN A 3 0.49 58.04 -50.26
CA GLN A 3 1.86 57.83 -49.71
C GLN A 3 2.11 57.97 -48.18
N PHE A 4 2.93 57.15 -47.53
CA PHE A 4 4.39 56.98 -47.65
C PHE A 4 4.77 55.72 -46.80
N PHE A 5 5.73 54.83 -47.06
CA PHE A 5 6.74 54.66 -48.10
C PHE A 5 7.17 53.17 -48.15
N ARG A 6 7.52 52.71 -49.36
CA ARG A 6 8.11 51.40 -49.69
C ARG A 6 9.64 51.48 -49.58
N ARG A 7 10.30 50.43 -49.07
CA ARG A 7 11.59 49.79 -49.49
C ARG A 7 12.16 49.02 -48.28
N LYS A 8 12.75 47.82 -48.36
CA LYS A 8 13.30 47.03 -49.46
C LYS A 8 13.42 45.55 -49.02
N LYS A 9 13.51 44.67 -50.02
CA LYS A 9 13.48 43.19 -50.00
C LYS A 9 14.84 42.57 -49.60
N ARG A 10 14.76 41.43 -48.89
CA ARG A 10 15.50 40.14 -49.01
C ARG A 10 17.01 40.13 -49.30
N GLN A 11 17.76 39.42 -48.44
CA GLN A 11 18.56 38.20 -48.75
C GLN A 11 18.99 37.53 -47.42
N LYS A 12 18.61 36.27 -47.21
CA LYS A 12 19.48 35.06 -47.08
C LYS A 12 20.49 35.16 -45.93
N ASP A 13 20.38 34.28 -44.93
CA ASP A 13 21.48 33.44 -44.41
C ASP A 13 20.97 32.34 -43.45
N ALA A 14 21.81 31.31 -43.33
CA ALA A 14 21.60 29.95 -42.85
C ALA A 14 21.20 29.77 -41.37
N PRO A 15 20.69 28.58 -40.97
CA PRO A 15 20.47 28.25 -39.56
C PRO A 15 21.81 28.00 -38.84
N ALA A 16 21.99 28.66 -37.71
CA ALA A 16 23.07 28.40 -36.77
C ALA A 16 22.74 27.19 -35.87
N GLU A 17 23.79 26.41 -35.67
CA GLU A 17 24.00 25.19 -34.89
C GLU A 17 23.13 25.00 -33.63
N GLY A 18 22.57 23.79 -33.52
CA GLY A 18 21.96 23.28 -32.30
C GLY A 18 23.01 22.84 -31.29
N ALA A 19 22.83 23.27 -30.04
CA ALA A 19 23.54 22.71 -28.90
C ALA A 19 22.98 21.32 -28.58
N ALA A 20 23.87 20.33 -28.64
CA ALA A 20 23.62 18.94 -28.32
C ALA A 20 23.22 18.74 -26.85
N GLN A 21 22.18 17.94 -26.62
CA GLN A 21 21.81 17.41 -25.31
C GLN A 21 22.76 16.24 -24.96
N PRO A 22 23.20 16.10 -23.69
CA PRO A 22 24.10 15.01 -23.30
C PRO A 22 23.39 13.65 -23.26
N GLU A 23 24.03 12.63 -23.83
CA GLU A 23 23.61 11.23 -23.81
C GLU A 23 23.64 10.60 -22.41
N PRO A 24 22.76 9.61 -22.12
CA PRO A 24 22.73 8.92 -20.84
C PRO A 24 23.90 7.94 -20.66
N VAL A 25 24.59 8.04 -19.53
CA VAL A 25 25.67 7.13 -19.12
C VAL A 25 25.10 5.76 -18.77
N VAL A 26 25.44 4.75 -19.58
CA VAL A 26 25.15 3.34 -19.35
C VAL A 26 26.13 2.77 -18.31
N ALA A 27 25.61 2.23 -17.21
CA ALA A 27 26.40 1.52 -16.21
C ALA A 27 26.91 0.17 -16.77
N PRO A 28 28.18 -0.21 -16.53
CA PRO A 28 28.73 -1.46 -17.04
C PRO A 28 28.27 -2.68 -16.23
N THR A 29 27.83 -3.71 -16.95
CA THR A 29 27.53 -5.06 -16.48
C THR A 29 28.79 -5.75 -15.98
N PRO A 30 28.80 -6.42 -14.80
CA PRO A 30 29.96 -7.20 -14.37
C PRO A 30 30.05 -8.52 -15.14
N ALA A 31 31.27 -8.82 -15.62
CA ALA A 31 31.62 -10.04 -16.33
C ALA A 31 31.65 -11.28 -15.41
N PRO A 32 31.40 -12.50 -15.94
CA PRO A 32 31.36 -13.71 -15.14
C PRO A 32 32.77 -14.20 -14.80
N THR A 33 33.05 -14.37 -13.50
CA THR A 33 34.27 -15.00 -13.01
C THR A 33 34.23 -16.51 -13.24
N ALA A 34 35.16 -17.00 -14.06
CA ALA A 34 35.47 -18.41 -14.23
C ALA A 34 36.12 -18.96 -12.94
N GLY A 35 35.43 -19.87 -12.26
CA GLY A 35 35.92 -20.64 -11.11
C GLY A 35 36.01 -22.12 -11.48
N GLU A 36 37.21 -22.55 -11.79
CA GLU A 36 37.61 -23.90 -12.17
C GLU A 36 37.51 -24.85 -10.95
N GLN A 37 36.49 -25.73 -10.91
CA GLN A 37 36.37 -26.76 -9.88
C GLN A 37 37.16 -28.02 -10.27
N VAL A 38 38.37 -28.11 -9.74
CA VAL A 38 39.20 -29.31 -9.78
C VAL A 38 38.67 -30.35 -8.79
N ARG A 39 38.25 -31.52 -9.31
CA ARG A 39 38.00 -32.74 -8.53
C ARG A 39 39.32 -33.34 -8.02
N PRO A 40 39.41 -33.80 -6.76
CA PRO A 40 40.36 -34.85 -6.41
C PRO A 40 39.66 -36.18 -6.13
N LYS A 41 40.15 -37.21 -6.84
CA LYS A 41 39.91 -38.63 -6.56
C LYS A 41 40.65 -39.06 -5.29
N ARG A 42 39.95 -39.84 -4.46
CA ARG A 42 40.37 -40.98 -3.62
C ARG A 42 41.86 -41.11 -3.25
N ARG A 43 42.11 -41.23 -1.94
CA ARG A 43 43.05 -42.23 -1.41
C ARG A 43 42.60 -42.81 -0.07
N ARG A 44 42.82 -44.13 0.03
CA ARG A 44 42.58 -45.07 1.14
C ARG A 44 43.31 -44.65 2.42
N GLY A 45 42.67 -44.88 3.56
CA GLY A 45 43.29 -44.99 4.88
C GLY A 45 42.37 -45.75 5.84
N SER A 46 42.86 -46.85 6.39
CA SER A 46 42.16 -47.87 7.18
C SER A 46 42.43 -47.67 8.67
N ARG A 47 41.41 -47.76 9.54
CA ARG A 47 41.34 -48.70 10.70
C ARG A 47 40.29 -48.29 11.76
N GLY A 48 39.47 -49.29 12.12
CA GLY A 48 38.86 -49.50 13.46
C GLY A 48 37.63 -48.65 13.80
N GLY A 49 36.50 -49.15 14.28
CA GLY A 49 36.10 -50.50 14.69
C GLY A 49 34.94 -50.38 15.72
N LYS A 50 33.97 -51.31 15.63
CA LYS A 50 32.83 -51.56 16.55
C LYS A 50 31.71 -50.50 16.53
N GLY A 51 30.42 -50.81 16.38
CA GLY A 51 29.72 -52.08 16.20
C GLY A 51 28.20 -51.88 16.44
N ARG A 52 27.43 -52.86 15.94
CA ARG A 52 26.05 -53.26 16.32
C ARG A 52 24.83 -52.65 15.59
N LYS A 53 24.28 -53.50 14.69
CA LYS A 53 22.88 -54.00 14.48
C LYS A 53 21.75 -52.94 14.51
N LYS A 54 20.78 -52.91 13.59
CA LYS A 54 20.02 -54.01 12.96
C LYS A 54 19.21 -53.42 11.78
N LYS A 55 19.29 -54.01 10.58
CA LYS A 55 18.28 -53.91 9.51
C LYS A 55 17.56 -55.27 9.43
N THR A 56 16.39 -55.32 8.80
CA THR A 56 16.08 -56.15 7.60
C THR A 56 14.56 -56.20 7.39
N GLU A 57 14.05 -55.45 6.42
CA GLU A 57 13.21 -56.01 5.33
C GLU A 57 14.18 -56.64 4.30
N PRO A 58 13.80 -57.49 3.31
CA PRO A 58 12.51 -57.53 2.60
C PRO A 58 12.11 -58.94 2.07
N ALA A 59 11.06 -59.03 1.25
CA ALA A 59 11.12 -59.56 -0.13
C ALA A 59 9.80 -60.19 -0.63
N THR A 60 9.46 -59.78 -1.84
CA THR A 60 8.51 -60.29 -2.84
C THR A 60 8.86 -61.69 -3.40
N ALA A 61 7.86 -62.51 -3.78
CA ALA A 61 7.76 -63.22 -5.09
C ALA A 61 6.63 -64.29 -5.14
N GLU A 62 5.68 -64.07 -6.06
CA GLU A 62 5.20 -64.96 -7.15
C GLU A 62 4.93 -66.49 -6.98
N THR A 63 3.67 -66.86 -7.29
CA THR A 63 3.12 -67.99 -8.10
C THR A 63 3.53 -69.47 -7.89
N LYS A 64 2.54 -70.36 -7.58
CA LYS A 64 1.84 -71.31 -8.51
C LYS A 64 1.07 -72.42 -7.76
N ALA A 65 0.02 -72.88 -8.46
CA ALA A 65 -1.00 -73.92 -8.22
C ALA A 65 -0.63 -75.25 -7.51
N ALA A 66 -1.60 -75.83 -6.78
CA ALA A 66 -2.21 -77.14 -7.05
C ALA A 66 -3.34 -77.49 -6.04
N ASP A 67 -4.49 -77.92 -6.55
CA ASP A 67 -5.58 -78.68 -5.90
C ASP A 67 -5.25 -80.20 -6.09
N PRO A 68 -5.82 -81.20 -5.36
CA PRO A 68 -7.26 -81.51 -5.46
C PRO A 68 -7.97 -82.26 -4.30
N ALA A 69 -9.31 -82.33 -4.44
CA ALA A 69 -10.27 -83.42 -4.12
C ALA A 69 -11.10 -83.27 -2.82
N LYS A 70 -12.43 -82.99 -2.82
CA LYS A 70 -13.68 -83.59 -3.40
C LYS A 70 -14.34 -84.71 -2.55
N LYS A 71 -15.59 -84.45 -2.09
CA LYS A 71 -16.89 -85.17 -2.36
C LYS A 71 -18.00 -84.54 -1.49
N LYS A 72 -19.05 -83.86 -2.02
CA LYS A 72 -20.30 -84.30 -2.71
C LYS A 72 -21.19 -85.23 -1.86
N ALA A 73 -22.52 -85.13 -1.79
CA ALA A 73 -23.55 -84.19 -2.28
C ALA A 73 -24.94 -84.69 -1.78
N SER A 74 -25.95 -83.82 -1.69
CA SER A 74 -27.32 -84.14 -2.14
C SER A 74 -28.17 -82.86 -2.25
N ARG A 75 -29.00 -82.81 -3.29
CA ARG A 75 -29.95 -81.74 -3.63
C ARG A 75 -31.15 -82.40 -4.30
N PRO A 76 -32.35 -81.84 -4.17
CA PRO A 76 -33.19 -81.67 -5.36
C PRO A 76 -33.68 -80.22 -5.57
N GLU A 77 -34.18 -80.01 -6.76
CA GLU A 77 -34.48 -78.79 -7.52
C GLU A 77 -35.88 -78.21 -7.24
N ARG A 78 -36.38 -77.08 -7.76
CA ARG A 78 -35.91 -75.75 -8.24
C ARG A 78 -37.11 -75.15 -9.02
N LYS A 79 -37.38 -73.84 -8.90
CA LYS A 79 -37.65 -72.84 -9.99
C LYS A 79 -38.60 -71.71 -9.54
N PRO A 80 -38.56 -70.51 -10.15
CA PRO A 80 -37.41 -69.80 -10.73
C PRO A 80 -37.34 -68.32 -10.25
N ALA A 81 -36.15 -67.87 -9.84
CA ALA A 81 -35.89 -66.46 -9.57
C ALA A 81 -35.65 -65.71 -10.89
N GLN A 82 -36.43 -64.65 -11.12
CA GLN A 82 -36.28 -63.75 -12.25
C GLN A 82 -35.01 -62.91 -12.14
N ARG A 83 -34.23 -62.95 -13.21
CA ARG A 83 -33.15 -62.01 -13.51
C ARG A 83 -33.74 -60.61 -13.66
N SER A 84 -33.39 -59.72 -12.74
CA SER A 84 -33.47 -58.27 -12.97
C SER A 84 -32.05 -57.71 -12.93
N SER A 85 -31.76 -56.96 -13.98
CA SER A 85 -30.49 -56.36 -14.37
C SER A 85 -29.87 -55.45 -13.32
N ARG A 86 -28.53 -55.55 -13.21
CA ARG A 86 -27.66 -54.46 -12.76
C ARG A 86 -28.02 -53.18 -13.54
N SER A 87 -28.57 -52.19 -12.85
CA SER A 87 -28.48 -50.78 -13.25
C SER A 87 -27.81 -50.01 -12.11
N SER A 88 -26.89 -49.14 -12.50
CA SER A 88 -26.02 -48.35 -11.65
C SER A 88 -26.79 -47.63 -10.54
N SER A 89 -26.39 -47.85 -9.28
CA SER A 89 -26.72 -46.91 -8.19
C SER A 89 -25.97 -45.62 -8.45
N THR A 90 -26.61 -44.74 -9.23
CA THR A 90 -26.20 -43.36 -9.48
C THR A 90 -25.96 -42.71 -8.13
N GLN A 91 -24.69 -42.41 -7.84
CA GLN A 91 -24.30 -41.51 -6.76
C GLN A 91 -25.19 -40.28 -6.88
N ARG A 92 -26.10 -40.09 -5.93
CA ARG A 92 -26.77 -38.80 -5.73
C ARG A 92 -25.63 -37.80 -5.52
N ARG A 93 -25.31 -37.02 -6.56
CA ARG A 93 -24.49 -35.81 -6.42
C ARG A 93 -25.11 -35.04 -5.26
N ARG A 94 -24.36 -34.94 -4.16
CA ARG A 94 -24.72 -34.06 -3.05
C ARG A 94 -24.91 -32.68 -3.65
N THR A 95 -26.17 -32.25 -3.71
CA THR A 95 -26.51 -30.86 -4.00
C THR A 95 -25.77 -30.00 -2.98
N PRO A 96 -25.08 -28.92 -3.39
CA PRO A 96 -24.48 -28.02 -2.42
C PRO A 96 -25.55 -27.53 -1.43
N PRO A 97 -25.21 -27.32 -0.14
CA PRO A 97 -26.16 -26.84 0.85
C PRO A 97 -26.78 -25.52 0.38
N ARG A 98 -28.08 -25.37 0.63
CA ARG A 98 -28.91 -24.24 0.20
C ARG A 98 -28.34 -22.91 0.71
N ARG A 99 -28.33 -21.92 -0.17
CA ARG A 99 -28.06 -20.50 0.14
C ARG A 99 -29.11 -20.00 1.13
N ALA A 100 -28.67 -19.41 2.24
CA ALA A 100 -29.56 -18.58 3.03
C ALA A 100 -29.74 -17.24 2.27
N PRO A 101 -30.97 -16.72 2.13
CA PRO A 101 -31.15 -15.36 1.63
C PRO A 101 -30.38 -14.40 2.53
N LEU A 102 -29.58 -13.51 1.93
CA LEU A 102 -28.97 -12.41 2.67
C LEU A 102 -30.09 -11.62 3.36
N PRO A 103 -29.92 -11.22 4.63
CA PRO A 103 -30.94 -10.43 5.32
C PRO A 103 -31.20 -9.14 4.56
N ALA A 104 -32.47 -8.75 4.44
CA ALA A 104 -32.86 -7.50 3.82
C ALA A 104 -32.23 -6.33 4.58
N ALA A 105 -31.31 -5.62 3.93
CA ALA A 105 -30.69 -4.40 4.44
C ALA A 105 -31.29 -3.21 3.70
N LYS A 106 -31.57 -2.13 4.42
CA LYS A 106 -32.00 -0.87 3.84
C LYS A 106 -30.84 -0.28 3.04
N ARG A 107 -31.02 -0.08 1.73
CA ARG A 107 -29.98 0.43 0.82
C ARG A 107 -30.30 1.81 0.29
N GLU A 108 -29.35 2.73 0.41
CA GLU A 108 -29.43 4.07 -0.15
C GLU A 108 -28.17 4.37 -0.97
N LEU A 109 -28.32 5.13 -2.07
CA LEU A 109 -27.21 5.58 -2.89
C LEU A 109 -27.09 7.10 -2.82
N LEU A 110 -25.89 7.60 -2.52
CA LEU A 110 -25.58 9.03 -2.47
C LEU A 110 -24.62 9.39 -3.58
N VAL A 111 -24.91 10.45 -4.32
CA VAL A 111 -24.09 10.96 -5.42
C VAL A 111 -23.77 12.42 -5.16
N SER A 112 -22.48 12.72 -5.05
CA SER A 112 -21.98 14.09 -4.94
C SER A 112 -21.03 14.40 -6.09
N VAL A 113 -21.22 15.55 -6.72
CA VAL A 113 -20.41 16.00 -7.85
C VAL A 113 -19.83 17.38 -7.56
N ASP A 114 -18.52 17.41 -7.33
CA ASP A 114 -17.72 18.62 -7.23
C ASP A 114 -17.01 18.92 -8.55
N VAL A 115 -16.37 20.09 -8.66
CA VAL A 115 -15.66 20.50 -9.89
C VAL A 115 -14.50 19.56 -10.23
N GLY A 116 -13.79 19.06 -9.22
CA GLY A 116 -12.59 18.23 -9.38
C GLY A 116 -12.76 16.77 -8.99
N GLU A 117 -13.92 16.36 -8.48
CA GLU A 117 -14.12 15.03 -7.92
C GLU A 117 -15.59 14.61 -8.00
N GLN A 118 -15.83 13.37 -8.40
CA GLN A 118 -17.12 12.71 -8.31
C GLN A 118 -17.07 11.66 -7.21
N ARG A 119 -18.05 11.67 -6.31
CA ARG A 119 -18.14 10.76 -5.16
C ARG A 119 -19.47 10.03 -5.19
N VAL A 120 -19.44 8.72 -5.00
CA VAL A 120 -20.65 7.90 -4.88
C VAL A 120 -20.51 7.00 -3.66
N ALA A 121 -21.49 7.01 -2.77
CA ALA A 121 -21.50 6.18 -1.57
C ALA A 121 -22.73 5.28 -1.53
N VAL A 122 -22.53 4.03 -1.11
CA VAL A 122 -23.58 3.04 -0.86
C VAL A 122 -23.73 2.89 0.64
N LEU A 123 -24.94 3.15 1.14
CA LEU A 123 -25.28 2.94 2.54
C LEU A 123 -26.07 1.63 2.67
N GLU A 124 -25.72 0.83 3.67
CA GLU A 124 -26.45 -0.36 4.12
C GLU A 124 -26.80 -0.16 5.60
N ASP A 125 -28.11 -0.14 5.92
CA ASP A 125 -28.63 0.10 7.28
C ASP A 125 -28.04 1.36 7.94
N ASP A 126 -28.06 2.46 7.19
CA ASP A 126 -27.54 3.78 7.57
C ASP A 126 -26.02 3.82 7.86
N LYS A 127 -25.28 2.77 7.49
CA LYS A 127 -23.81 2.72 7.54
C LYS A 127 -23.22 2.74 6.14
N VAL A 128 -22.09 3.43 5.97
CA VAL A 128 -21.37 3.45 4.70
C VAL A 128 -20.69 2.10 4.47
N ALA A 129 -21.10 1.42 3.39
CA ALA A 129 -20.61 0.11 3.01
C ALA A 129 -19.55 0.20 1.90
N GLU A 130 -19.78 1.04 0.89
CA GLU A 130 -18.89 1.24 -0.25
C GLU A 130 -18.80 2.73 -0.60
N VAL A 131 -17.62 3.17 -1.03
CA VAL A 131 -17.41 4.50 -1.59
C VAL A 131 -16.59 4.38 -2.88
N TYR A 132 -16.99 5.14 -3.90
CA TYR A 132 -16.23 5.31 -5.13
C TYR A 132 -15.87 6.78 -5.28
N LEU A 133 -14.62 7.02 -5.68
CA LEU A 133 -14.11 8.35 -6.00
C LEU A 133 -13.54 8.31 -7.41
N GLU A 134 -13.80 9.34 -8.21
CA GLU A 134 -13.22 9.50 -9.54
C GLU A 134 -12.85 10.98 -9.74
N ARG A 135 -11.60 11.23 -10.14
CA ARG A 135 -11.12 12.58 -10.49
C ARG A 135 -10.93 12.68 -12.00
N PRO A 136 -11.23 13.83 -12.64
CA PRO A 136 -11.14 13.98 -14.10
C PRO A 136 -9.78 13.59 -14.69
N GLU A 137 -8.68 13.93 -14.00
CA GLU A 137 -7.31 13.63 -14.44
C GLU A 137 -6.96 12.14 -14.43
N ARG A 138 -7.64 11.34 -13.61
CA ARG A 138 -7.43 9.89 -13.47
C ARG A 138 -8.62 9.08 -13.99
N ARG A 139 -9.43 9.67 -14.87
CA ARG A 139 -10.59 8.96 -15.43
C ARG A 139 -10.11 7.76 -16.26
N SER A 140 -10.62 6.58 -15.90
CA SER A 140 -10.37 5.36 -16.66
C SER A 140 -10.90 5.51 -18.08
N ILE A 141 -10.12 5.06 -19.05
CA ILE A 141 -10.53 4.94 -20.46
C ILE A 141 -11.10 3.56 -20.75
N ALA A 142 -11.04 2.62 -19.80
CA ALA A 142 -11.61 1.30 -19.97
C ALA A 142 -13.11 1.39 -20.32
N GLY A 143 -13.53 0.65 -21.34
CA GLY A 143 -14.87 0.71 -21.92
C GLY A 143 -15.03 1.69 -23.09
N ASN A 144 -14.15 2.68 -23.25
CA ASN A 144 -14.19 3.60 -24.38
C ASN A 144 -13.97 2.86 -25.71
N VAL A 145 -14.66 3.31 -26.76
CA VAL A 145 -14.52 2.79 -28.12
C VAL A 145 -13.88 3.85 -29.01
N TYR A 146 -12.84 3.45 -29.74
CA TYR A 146 -12.06 4.29 -30.62
C TYR A 146 -12.06 3.72 -32.04
N LYS A 147 -11.98 4.63 -33.01
CA LYS A 147 -11.48 4.30 -34.34
C LYS A 147 -9.98 4.58 -34.34
N GLY A 148 -9.18 3.52 -34.32
CA GLY A 148 -7.72 3.62 -34.31
C GLY A 148 -7.10 3.32 -35.67
N ALA A 149 -5.87 3.79 -35.87
CA ALA A 149 -5.06 3.46 -37.03
C ALA A 149 -3.91 2.55 -36.60
N VAL A 150 -3.66 1.47 -37.34
CA VAL A 150 -2.59 0.54 -37.00
C VAL A 150 -1.24 1.16 -37.35
N ASP A 151 -0.45 1.52 -36.33
CA ASP A 151 0.86 2.13 -36.51
C ASP A 151 1.91 1.07 -36.89
N ASN A 152 1.93 -0.05 -36.18
CA ASN A 152 2.87 -1.13 -36.43
C ASN A 152 2.32 -2.51 -36.05
N VAL A 153 2.78 -3.55 -36.76
CA VAL A 153 2.43 -4.95 -36.50
C VAL A 153 3.71 -5.68 -36.10
N LEU A 154 3.67 -6.40 -34.98
CA LEU A 154 4.80 -7.13 -34.42
C LEU A 154 4.53 -8.65 -34.43
N PRO A 155 4.97 -9.38 -35.47
CA PRO A 155 4.77 -10.82 -35.57
C PRO A 155 5.36 -11.61 -34.40
N GLY A 156 6.52 -11.17 -33.87
CA GLY A 156 7.19 -11.85 -32.75
C GLY A 156 6.44 -11.79 -31.42
N MET A 157 5.50 -10.86 -31.26
CA MET A 157 4.65 -10.72 -30.06
C MET A 157 3.18 -11.04 -30.36
N GLU A 158 2.86 -11.46 -31.59
CA GLU A 158 1.50 -11.67 -32.10
C GLU A 158 0.54 -10.51 -31.73
N ALA A 159 0.99 -9.28 -31.99
CA ALA A 159 0.26 -8.08 -31.60
C ALA A 159 0.50 -6.89 -32.55
N ALA A 160 -0.35 -5.88 -32.43
CA ALA A 160 -0.26 -4.62 -33.17
C ALA A 160 -0.35 -3.42 -32.22
N PHE A 161 0.38 -2.36 -32.56
CA PHE A 161 0.22 -1.04 -31.96
C PHE A 161 -0.81 -0.24 -32.75
N VAL A 162 -1.82 0.27 -32.05
CA VAL A 162 -2.92 1.04 -32.64
C VAL A 162 -2.90 2.44 -32.06
N GLU A 163 -2.76 3.44 -32.92
CA GLU A 163 -2.89 4.84 -32.56
C GLU A 163 -4.37 5.16 -32.31
N ILE A 164 -4.69 5.60 -31.10
CA ILE A 164 -6.06 5.92 -30.64
C ILE A 164 -6.21 7.38 -30.19
N GLY A 165 -5.22 8.23 -30.50
CA GLY A 165 -5.23 9.66 -30.16
C GLY A 165 -4.83 9.97 -28.71
N LEU A 166 -4.18 9.03 -28.03
CA LEU A 166 -3.56 9.22 -26.71
C LEU A 166 -2.04 9.36 -26.86
N GLU A 167 -1.36 9.80 -25.79
CA GLU A 167 0.11 9.92 -25.78
C GLU A 167 0.85 8.62 -26.12
N LYS A 168 0.23 7.47 -25.87
CA LYS A 168 0.78 6.15 -26.16
C LYS A 168 -0.19 5.32 -26.98
N ASN A 169 0.35 4.62 -27.96
CA ASN A 169 -0.41 3.67 -28.79
C ASN A 169 -0.96 2.53 -27.92
N GLY A 170 -2.19 2.13 -28.19
CA GLY A 170 -2.80 0.96 -27.58
C GLY A 170 -2.21 -0.33 -28.14
N PHE A 171 -2.34 -1.40 -27.36
CA PHE A 171 -1.79 -2.72 -27.66
C PHE A 171 -2.92 -3.72 -27.93
N LEU A 172 -2.97 -4.24 -29.16
CA LEU A 172 -3.98 -5.18 -29.63
C LEU A 172 -3.34 -6.55 -29.89
N TYR A 173 -3.74 -7.58 -29.13
CA TYR A 173 -3.26 -8.95 -29.31
C TYR A 173 -4.04 -9.67 -30.41
N VAL A 174 -3.43 -10.67 -31.05
CA VAL A 174 -4.07 -11.49 -32.08
C VAL A 174 -5.37 -12.15 -31.60
N ASP A 175 -5.38 -12.64 -30.35
CA ASP A 175 -6.54 -13.30 -29.74
C ASP A 175 -7.73 -12.36 -29.51
N GLU A 176 -7.48 -11.05 -29.52
CA GLU A 176 -8.48 -9.99 -29.29
C GLU A 176 -9.06 -9.46 -30.62
N ILE A 177 -8.65 -10.03 -31.76
CA ILE A 177 -9.14 -9.66 -33.08
C ILE A 177 -10.23 -10.64 -33.50
N VAL A 178 -11.47 -10.15 -33.51
CA VAL A 178 -12.65 -10.87 -33.99
C VAL A 178 -12.92 -10.47 -35.43
N VAL A 179 -12.78 -11.42 -36.36
CA VAL A 179 -13.14 -11.25 -37.77
C VAL A 179 -14.44 -12.03 -38.05
N PRO A 180 -15.53 -11.37 -38.48
CA PRO A 180 -16.83 -12.02 -38.72
C PRO A 180 -16.80 -13.19 -39.71
N GLU A 181 -15.83 -13.22 -40.63
CA GLU A 181 -15.73 -14.21 -41.71
C GLU A 181 -15.03 -15.53 -41.30
N LEU A 182 -14.60 -15.67 -40.04
CA LEU A 182 -13.63 -16.70 -39.61
C LEU A 182 -14.06 -17.53 -38.38
N GLU A 183 -15.34 -17.51 -38.03
CA GLU A 183 -15.86 -18.28 -36.90
C GLU A 183 -15.63 -19.80 -37.08
N GLY A 184 -14.76 -20.37 -36.23
CA GLY A 184 -14.42 -21.80 -36.23
C GLY A 184 -12.91 -22.12 -36.25
N ARG A 185 -12.05 -21.15 -36.59
CA ARG A 185 -10.57 -21.29 -36.53
C ARG A 185 -9.93 -20.13 -35.77
N ARG A 186 -10.26 -19.99 -34.48
CA ARG A 186 -9.68 -18.95 -33.59
C ARG A 186 -8.18 -19.20 -33.28
N HIS A 187 -7.70 -20.44 -33.42
CA HIS A 187 -6.31 -20.78 -33.10
C HIS A 187 -5.44 -20.94 -34.36
N GLY A 188 -4.28 -20.27 -34.35
CA GLY A 188 -3.15 -20.53 -35.25
C GLY A 188 -2.97 -19.55 -36.42
N LYS A 189 -3.66 -18.41 -36.46
CA LYS A 189 -3.41 -17.37 -37.46
C LYS A 189 -2.42 -16.34 -36.94
N LYS A 190 -1.49 -15.92 -37.80
CA LYS A 190 -0.51 -14.89 -37.46
C LYS A 190 -1.16 -13.52 -37.58
N ILE A 191 -0.76 -12.59 -36.71
CA ILE A 191 -1.26 -11.21 -36.68
C ILE A 191 -1.16 -10.51 -38.06
N GLN A 192 -0.09 -10.79 -38.80
CA GLN A 192 0.18 -10.25 -40.13
C GLN A 192 -0.86 -10.63 -41.20
N ASP A 193 -1.60 -11.72 -40.98
CA ASP A 193 -2.65 -12.17 -41.91
C ASP A 193 -4.01 -11.53 -41.59
N LEU A 194 -4.15 -10.90 -40.43
CA LEU A 194 -5.40 -10.32 -39.94
C LEU A 194 -5.42 -8.80 -40.05
N ILE A 195 -4.29 -8.15 -39.82
CA ILE A 195 -4.19 -6.69 -39.76
C ILE A 195 -2.92 -6.21 -40.48
N SER A 196 -3.06 -5.10 -41.22
CA SER A 196 -1.97 -4.41 -41.92
C SER A 196 -1.68 -3.03 -41.33
N ARG A 197 -0.46 -2.55 -41.52
CA ARG A 197 -0.06 -1.18 -41.15
C ARG A 197 -0.90 -0.14 -41.91
N GLY A 198 -1.34 0.89 -41.22
CA GLY A 198 -2.19 1.97 -41.75
C GLY A 198 -3.67 1.61 -41.86
N GLN A 199 -4.07 0.39 -41.47
CA GLN A 199 -5.47 -0.03 -41.47
C GLN A 199 -6.24 0.66 -40.33
N ASP A 200 -7.42 1.19 -40.66
CA ASP A 200 -8.38 1.67 -39.67
C ASP A 200 -9.04 0.46 -38.98
N VAL A 201 -9.08 0.47 -37.65
CA VAL A 201 -9.67 -0.60 -36.84
C VAL A 201 -10.53 -0.02 -35.72
N LEU A 202 -11.70 -0.63 -35.51
CA LEU A 202 -12.57 -0.30 -34.38
C LEU A 202 -12.11 -1.09 -33.15
N VAL A 203 -11.78 -0.40 -32.07
CA VAL A 203 -11.21 -1.00 -30.86
C VAL A 203 -11.87 -0.47 -29.60
N GLN A 204 -12.02 -1.32 -28.60
CA GLN A 204 -12.42 -0.95 -27.24
C GLN A 204 -11.23 -1.09 -26.29
N ALA A 205 -11.07 -0.12 -25.38
CA ALA A 205 -10.09 -0.22 -24.32
C ALA A 205 -10.59 -1.19 -23.22
N VAL A 206 -9.82 -2.24 -22.96
CA VAL A 206 -10.11 -3.25 -21.92
C VAL A 206 -9.42 -2.89 -20.60
N LYS A 207 -8.21 -2.33 -20.70
CA LYS A 207 -7.42 -1.88 -19.54
C LYS A 207 -6.78 -0.54 -19.82
N ASP A 208 -6.69 0.28 -18.77
CA ASP A 208 -5.99 1.55 -18.78
C ASP A 208 -4.49 1.40 -19.12
N PRO A 209 -3.86 2.44 -19.67
CA PRO A 209 -2.42 2.47 -19.87
C PRO A 209 -1.69 2.36 -18.52
N MET A 210 -0.61 1.57 -18.48
CA MET A 210 0.18 1.35 -17.27
C MET A 210 1.61 1.83 -17.44
N LYS A 211 1.98 2.90 -16.74
CA LYS A 211 3.34 3.48 -16.72
C LYS A 211 3.88 3.66 -18.15
N SER A 212 4.75 2.77 -18.62
CA SER A 212 5.36 2.78 -19.95
C SER A 212 4.51 2.13 -21.04
N LYS A 213 3.53 1.28 -20.70
CA LYS A 213 2.71 0.51 -21.64
C LYS A 213 1.40 1.25 -21.96
N GLY A 214 1.03 1.27 -23.24
CA GLY A 214 -0.27 1.78 -23.66
C GLY A 214 -1.43 0.89 -23.22
N ALA A 215 -2.65 1.36 -23.49
CA ALA A 215 -3.89 0.68 -23.12
C ALA A 215 -4.02 -0.70 -23.82
N ARG A 216 -4.62 -1.68 -23.15
CA ARG A 216 -4.95 -2.96 -23.80
C ARG A 216 -6.24 -2.82 -24.60
N LEU A 217 -6.23 -3.24 -25.85
CA LEU A 217 -7.34 -3.09 -26.78
C LEU A 217 -7.93 -4.44 -27.19
N THR A 218 -9.19 -4.42 -27.62
CA THR A 218 -9.90 -5.54 -28.25
C THR A 218 -10.78 -5.04 -29.39
N THR A 219 -10.99 -5.85 -30.44
CA THR A 219 -11.98 -5.53 -31.48
C THR A 219 -13.36 -6.12 -31.16
N GLU A 220 -13.46 -6.94 -30.12
CA GLU A 220 -14.73 -7.43 -29.60
C GLU A 220 -15.40 -6.35 -28.73
N ILE A 221 -16.17 -5.47 -29.37
CA ILE A 221 -16.87 -4.40 -28.67
C ILE A 221 -17.96 -4.99 -27.79
N SER A 222 -17.98 -4.60 -26.52
CA SER A 222 -19.02 -4.95 -25.55
C SER A 222 -19.64 -3.69 -24.95
N LEU A 223 -20.98 -3.62 -24.97
CA LEU A 223 -21.74 -2.48 -24.44
C LEU A 223 -22.53 -2.95 -23.21
N PRO A 224 -22.04 -2.66 -21.99
CA PRO A 224 -22.76 -3.02 -20.77
C PRO A 224 -23.95 -2.10 -20.55
N GLY A 225 -25.14 -2.68 -20.58
CA GLY A 225 -26.37 -2.09 -20.04
C GLY A 225 -26.56 -2.47 -18.58
N ARG A 226 -27.75 -2.20 -18.05
CA ARG A 226 -28.09 -2.49 -16.65
C ARG A 226 -28.31 -3.99 -16.42
N PHE A 227 -29.09 -4.62 -17.27
CA PHE A 227 -29.49 -6.03 -17.15
C PHE A 227 -28.73 -6.92 -18.12
N VAL A 228 -28.35 -6.39 -19.28
CA VAL A 228 -27.68 -7.15 -20.33
C VAL A 228 -26.41 -6.48 -20.81
N VAL A 229 -25.48 -7.27 -21.34
CA VAL A 229 -24.34 -6.81 -22.12
C VAL A 229 -24.60 -7.18 -23.57
N TYR A 230 -24.56 -6.20 -24.46
CA TYR A 230 -24.70 -6.40 -25.90
C TYR A 230 -23.32 -6.49 -26.55
N VAL A 231 -23.08 -7.55 -27.32
CA VAL A 231 -21.82 -7.80 -28.04
C VAL A 231 -22.14 -7.86 -29.54
N PRO A 232 -22.00 -6.76 -30.30
CA PRO A 232 -22.47 -6.69 -31.68
C PRO A 232 -21.81 -7.71 -32.62
N SER A 233 -20.54 -8.02 -32.40
CA SER A 233 -19.76 -8.97 -33.20
C SER A 233 -19.84 -10.41 -32.70
N GLY A 234 -20.53 -10.66 -31.58
CA GLY A 234 -20.64 -11.98 -30.97
C GLY A 234 -21.90 -12.73 -31.41
N GLU A 235 -21.97 -14.01 -31.05
CA GLU A 235 -23.15 -14.84 -31.26
C GLU A 235 -23.64 -15.47 -29.96
N GLY A 236 -24.96 -15.72 -29.89
CA GLY A 236 -25.58 -16.51 -28.85
C GLY A 236 -26.09 -15.74 -27.62
N LEU A 237 -26.73 -16.49 -26.72
CA LEU A 237 -27.38 -16.00 -25.51
C LEU A 237 -26.68 -16.57 -24.27
N GLY A 238 -26.08 -15.69 -23.47
CA GLY A 238 -25.41 -16.01 -22.22
C GLY A 238 -26.20 -15.56 -21.00
N VAL A 239 -26.06 -16.28 -19.88
CA VAL A 239 -26.59 -15.84 -18.58
C VAL A 239 -25.50 -15.98 -17.52
N SER A 240 -25.37 -14.98 -16.65
CA SER A 240 -24.39 -14.95 -15.55
C SER A 240 -24.43 -16.24 -14.71
N ARG A 241 -23.26 -16.77 -14.39
CA ARG A 241 -23.10 -17.98 -13.55
C ARG A 241 -23.40 -17.73 -12.07
N ARG A 242 -23.49 -16.47 -11.63
CA ARG A 242 -23.76 -16.10 -10.23
C ARG A 242 -25.23 -16.31 -9.85
N LEU A 243 -26.14 -16.23 -10.84
CA LEU A 243 -27.57 -16.42 -10.69
C LEU A 243 -27.93 -17.89 -10.40
N GLU A 244 -29.02 -18.09 -9.67
CA GLU A 244 -29.57 -19.42 -9.39
C GLU A 244 -30.04 -20.13 -10.67
N ASP A 245 -30.08 -21.47 -10.65
CA ASP A 245 -30.46 -22.26 -11.84
C ASP A 245 -31.88 -21.94 -12.33
N SER A 246 -32.83 -21.73 -11.41
CA SER A 246 -34.21 -21.33 -11.70
C SER A 246 -34.25 -20.00 -12.46
N GLU A 247 -33.54 -19.00 -11.94
CA GLU A 247 -33.49 -17.66 -12.50
C GLU A 247 -32.74 -17.64 -13.85
N ARG A 248 -31.69 -18.45 -13.98
CA ARG A 248 -31.01 -18.65 -15.26
C ARG A 248 -31.90 -19.23 -16.34
N ILE A 249 -32.81 -20.15 -15.99
CA ILE A 249 -33.78 -20.70 -16.94
C ILE A 249 -34.77 -19.62 -17.34
N ARG A 250 -35.37 -18.91 -16.37
CA ARG A 250 -36.32 -17.81 -16.59
C ARG A 250 -35.75 -16.74 -17.54
N LEU A 251 -34.57 -16.21 -17.22
CA LEU A 251 -33.94 -15.15 -18.01
C LEU A 251 -33.51 -15.63 -19.40
N ARG A 252 -33.09 -16.90 -19.54
CA ARG A 252 -32.79 -17.48 -20.85
C ARG A 252 -34.04 -17.59 -21.71
N ASP A 253 -35.19 -17.94 -21.13
CA ASP A 253 -36.44 -18.05 -21.87
C ASP A 253 -36.99 -16.67 -22.27
N ILE A 254 -36.83 -15.65 -21.41
CA ILE A 254 -37.07 -14.24 -21.78
C ILE A 254 -36.21 -13.85 -22.99
N LEU A 255 -34.91 -14.12 -22.97
CA LEU A 255 -34.02 -13.77 -24.09
C LEU A 255 -34.38 -14.50 -25.39
N LYS A 256 -34.79 -15.76 -25.33
CA LYS A 256 -35.24 -16.51 -26.51
C LYS A 256 -36.48 -15.86 -27.14
N ALA A 257 -37.41 -15.38 -26.31
CA ALA A 257 -38.62 -14.72 -26.77
C ALA A 257 -38.35 -13.37 -27.47
N LEU A 258 -37.24 -12.70 -27.13
CA LEU A 258 -36.86 -11.42 -27.74
C LEU A 258 -36.25 -11.53 -29.16
N GLU A 259 -35.98 -12.76 -29.65
CA GLU A 259 -35.48 -13.04 -31.00
C GLU A 259 -34.36 -12.08 -31.49
N VAL A 260 -33.24 -12.06 -30.76
CA VAL A 260 -32.11 -11.19 -31.10
C VAL A 260 -31.51 -11.59 -32.45
N LYS A 261 -31.79 -10.80 -33.50
CA LYS A 261 -31.40 -11.12 -34.89
C LYS A 261 -29.91 -11.01 -35.19
N LYS A 262 -29.19 -10.13 -34.47
CA LYS A 262 -27.76 -9.85 -34.68
C LYS A 262 -27.06 -9.49 -33.37
N GLY A 263 -25.88 -10.04 -33.17
CA GLY A 263 -25.06 -9.83 -31.97
C GLY A 263 -25.42 -10.79 -30.83
N GLY A 264 -24.49 -10.95 -29.90
CA GLY A 264 -24.62 -11.73 -28.69
C GLY A 264 -25.19 -10.91 -27.54
N VAL A 265 -25.91 -11.58 -26.62
CA VAL A 265 -26.45 -10.94 -25.42
C VAL A 265 -26.09 -11.77 -24.19
N ILE A 266 -25.54 -11.10 -23.17
CA ILE A 266 -25.18 -11.74 -21.90
C ILE A 266 -25.98 -11.08 -20.77
N VAL A 267 -26.79 -11.86 -20.07
CA VAL A 267 -27.55 -11.37 -18.90
C VAL A 267 -26.65 -11.26 -17.67
N ARG A 268 -26.67 -10.09 -17.05
CA ARG A 268 -25.91 -9.72 -15.84
C ARG A 268 -26.62 -10.21 -14.58
N THR A 269 -25.89 -10.25 -13.47
CA THR A 269 -26.48 -10.58 -12.15
C THR A 269 -27.53 -9.57 -11.71
N ALA A 270 -27.40 -8.30 -12.08
CA ALA A 270 -28.38 -7.25 -11.78
C ALA A 270 -29.76 -7.47 -12.43
N ALA A 271 -29.90 -8.45 -13.35
CA ALA A 271 -31.18 -8.84 -13.94
C ALA A 271 -32.00 -9.82 -13.08
N GLU A 272 -31.50 -10.20 -11.90
CA GLU A 272 -32.26 -11.00 -10.94
C GLU A 272 -33.57 -10.29 -10.59
N GLY A 273 -34.70 -10.97 -10.77
CA GLY A 273 -36.03 -10.42 -10.54
C GLY A 273 -36.53 -9.46 -11.63
N ALA A 274 -35.71 -9.08 -12.61
CA ALA A 274 -36.11 -8.13 -13.66
C ALA A 274 -37.26 -8.67 -14.52
N SER A 275 -38.11 -7.76 -15.01
CA SER A 275 -39.20 -8.09 -15.93
C SER A 275 -38.69 -8.29 -17.36
N ALA A 276 -39.46 -8.99 -18.20
CA ALA A 276 -39.12 -9.16 -19.62
C ALA A 276 -39.04 -7.79 -20.35
N GLU A 277 -39.93 -6.86 -20.01
CA GLU A 277 -39.96 -5.52 -20.59
C GLU A 277 -38.72 -4.70 -20.22
N ASP A 278 -38.24 -4.80 -18.98
CA ASP A 278 -37.04 -4.06 -18.55
C ASP A 278 -35.79 -4.57 -19.28
N VAL A 279 -35.67 -5.89 -19.46
CA VAL A 279 -34.60 -6.52 -20.24
C VAL A 279 -34.67 -6.09 -21.71
N GLU A 280 -35.86 -6.05 -22.30
CA GLU A 280 -36.08 -5.60 -23.67
C GLU A 280 -35.69 -4.13 -23.85
N ARG A 281 -36.15 -3.24 -22.97
CA ARG A 281 -35.85 -1.80 -23.03
C ARG A 281 -34.34 -1.54 -22.95
N ASP A 282 -33.64 -2.22 -22.05
CA ASP A 282 -32.18 -2.14 -21.93
C ASP A 282 -31.48 -2.63 -23.22
N LEU A 283 -31.91 -3.76 -23.79
CA LEU A 283 -31.36 -4.27 -25.05
C LEU A 283 -31.59 -3.29 -26.22
N VAL A 284 -32.80 -2.76 -26.37
CA VAL A 284 -33.15 -1.79 -27.43
C VAL A 284 -32.32 -0.53 -27.30
N PHE A 285 -32.09 -0.05 -26.07
CA PHE A 285 -31.20 1.08 -25.81
C PHE A 285 -29.77 0.80 -26.30
N LEU A 286 -29.19 -0.35 -25.95
CA LEU A 286 -27.83 -0.72 -26.37
C LEU A 286 -27.71 -0.89 -27.89
N GLN A 287 -28.72 -1.45 -28.55
CA GLN A 287 -28.73 -1.57 -30.01
C GLN A 287 -28.78 -0.21 -30.71
N ARG A 288 -29.50 0.77 -30.15
CA ARG A 288 -29.51 2.15 -30.66
C ARG A 288 -28.16 2.82 -30.46
N LEU A 289 -27.57 2.67 -29.28
CA LEU A 289 -26.22 3.16 -28.99
C LEU A 289 -25.20 2.58 -29.97
N TRP A 290 -25.26 1.29 -30.25
CA TRP A 290 -24.38 0.65 -31.23
C TRP A 290 -24.53 1.25 -32.64
N LYS A 291 -25.76 1.47 -33.11
CA LYS A 291 -26.00 2.11 -34.42
C LYS A 291 -25.39 3.52 -34.50
N GLU A 292 -25.45 4.28 -33.42
CA GLU A 292 -24.81 5.60 -33.35
C GLU A 292 -23.28 5.50 -33.43
N ILE A 293 -22.68 4.56 -32.71
CA ILE A 293 -21.23 4.27 -32.76
C ILE A 293 -20.81 3.86 -34.17
N GLU A 294 -21.56 2.94 -34.80
CA GLU A 294 -21.29 2.48 -36.17
C GLU A 294 -21.38 3.62 -37.19
N THR A 295 -22.35 4.53 -37.02
CA THR A 295 -22.51 5.71 -37.87
C THR A 295 -21.31 6.64 -37.74
N ARG A 296 -20.88 6.94 -36.52
CA ARG A 296 -19.68 7.78 -36.28
C ARG A 296 -18.41 7.13 -36.80
N ALA A 297 -18.26 5.81 -36.63
CA ALA A 297 -17.11 5.06 -37.14
C ALA A 297 -16.95 5.18 -38.66
N LYS A 298 -18.07 5.30 -39.41
CA LYS A 298 -18.06 5.49 -40.86
C LYS A 298 -17.72 6.92 -41.28
N THR A 299 -18.09 7.92 -40.48
CA THR A 299 -17.92 9.35 -40.82
C THR A 299 -16.61 9.95 -40.33
N GLU A 300 -16.12 9.54 -39.16
CA GLU A 300 -14.91 10.10 -38.55
C GLU A 300 -13.64 9.45 -39.09
N LYS A 301 -12.53 10.21 -39.12
CA LYS A 301 -11.20 9.70 -39.53
C LYS A 301 -10.43 9.25 -38.30
N ALA A 302 -9.65 8.16 -38.44
CA ALA A 302 -8.76 7.72 -37.37
C ALA A 302 -7.61 8.73 -37.15
N PRO A 303 -7.10 8.90 -35.91
CA PRO A 303 -7.64 8.37 -34.66
C PRO A 303 -8.82 9.21 -34.12
N ALA A 304 -9.89 8.56 -33.62
CA ALA A 304 -11.04 9.26 -33.04
C ALA A 304 -11.71 8.49 -31.89
N LEU A 305 -12.18 9.21 -30.86
CA LEU A 305 -13.00 8.68 -29.77
C LEU A 305 -14.48 8.65 -30.19
N LEU A 306 -15.01 7.45 -30.40
CA LEU A 306 -16.38 7.27 -30.90
C LEU A 306 -17.40 7.18 -29.76
N TYR A 307 -17.04 6.50 -28.67
CA TYR A 307 -17.85 6.37 -27.47
C TYR A 307 -16.98 6.46 -26.23
N GLN A 308 -17.42 7.27 -25.28
CA GLN A 308 -16.82 7.38 -23.97
C GLN A 308 -17.71 6.69 -22.94
N GLU A 309 -17.11 5.82 -22.14
CA GLU A 309 -17.79 5.11 -21.07
C GLU A 309 -18.36 6.08 -20.02
N ALA A 310 -19.49 5.70 -19.42
CA ALA A 310 -20.22 6.55 -18.50
C ALA A 310 -19.35 7.04 -17.32
N GLU A 311 -19.59 8.28 -16.91
CA GLU A 311 -19.04 8.86 -15.68
C GLU A 311 -19.46 8.06 -14.44
N LEU A 312 -18.67 8.16 -13.37
CA LEU A 312 -18.86 7.38 -12.14
C LEU A 312 -20.32 7.32 -11.66
N PRO A 313 -21.09 8.43 -11.52
CA PRO A 313 -22.48 8.37 -11.07
C PRO A 313 -23.37 7.46 -11.93
N LEU A 314 -23.29 7.59 -13.26
CA LEU A 314 -24.10 6.79 -14.17
C LEU A 314 -23.63 5.33 -14.22
N ARG A 315 -22.31 5.11 -14.13
CA ARG A 315 -21.71 3.76 -14.07
C ARG A 315 -22.20 3.01 -12.83
N VAL A 316 -22.19 3.66 -11.67
CA VAL A 316 -22.67 3.08 -10.42
C VAL A 316 -24.18 2.87 -10.46
N VAL A 317 -24.97 3.82 -10.98
CA VAL A 317 -26.43 3.62 -11.15
C VAL A 317 -26.72 2.41 -12.04
N ARG A 318 -26.00 2.26 -13.15
CA ARG A 318 -26.17 1.12 -14.06
C ARG A 318 -25.86 -0.20 -13.36
N ASP A 319 -24.77 -0.25 -12.61
CA ASP A 319 -24.20 -1.50 -12.10
C ASP A 319 -24.74 -1.91 -10.72
N LEU A 320 -25.21 -0.95 -9.90
CA LEU A 320 -25.61 -1.20 -8.51
C LEU A 320 -27.05 -0.87 -8.17
N PHE A 321 -27.68 0.12 -8.78
CA PHE A 321 -28.92 0.69 -8.24
C PHE A 321 -30.14 -0.20 -8.53
N THR A 322 -30.27 -1.36 -7.90
CA THR A 322 -31.35 -2.37 -8.07
C THR A 322 -32.61 -2.06 -7.25
N ASP A 323 -33.67 -2.88 -7.37
CA ASP A 323 -34.98 -2.63 -6.74
C ASP A 323 -34.97 -2.67 -5.20
N ASP A 324 -33.88 -3.16 -4.60
CA ASP A 324 -33.59 -3.17 -3.16
C ASP A 324 -33.13 -1.79 -2.63
N PHE A 325 -32.78 -0.84 -3.49
CA PHE A 325 -32.47 0.52 -3.08
C PHE A 325 -33.74 1.36 -2.86
N GLU A 326 -33.88 1.93 -1.66
CA GLU A 326 -35.05 2.77 -1.33
C GLU A 326 -35.05 4.09 -2.10
N ARG A 327 -33.88 4.74 -2.17
CA ARG A 327 -33.71 6.04 -2.82
C ARG A 327 -32.28 6.28 -3.29
N LEU A 328 -32.17 7.20 -4.24
CA LEU A 328 -30.91 7.74 -4.74
C LEU A 328 -30.91 9.26 -4.55
N LEU A 329 -29.96 9.78 -3.76
CA LEU A 329 -29.83 11.20 -3.48
C LEU A 329 -28.72 11.82 -4.32
N VAL A 330 -29.01 12.94 -4.98
CA VAL A 330 -28.05 13.69 -5.81
C VAL A 330 -28.04 15.16 -5.41
N ASP A 331 -26.87 15.74 -5.17
CA ASP A 331 -26.73 17.18 -4.88
C ASP A 331 -26.70 18.07 -6.14
N ASP A 332 -26.14 17.57 -7.24
CA ASP A 332 -26.06 18.28 -8.52
C ASP A 332 -27.27 18.06 -9.44
N GLU A 333 -27.85 19.16 -9.91
CA GLU A 333 -29.05 19.15 -10.76
C GLU A 333 -28.77 18.57 -12.15
N ARG A 334 -27.60 18.84 -12.73
CA ARG A 334 -27.26 18.36 -14.07
C ARG A 334 -27.11 16.84 -14.06
N THR A 335 -26.44 16.32 -13.03
CA THR A 335 -26.23 14.89 -12.81
C THR A 335 -27.56 14.19 -12.53
N GLN A 336 -28.43 14.77 -11.70
CA GLN A 336 -29.77 14.24 -11.44
C GLN A 336 -30.57 14.09 -12.75
N LYS A 337 -30.60 15.12 -13.60
CA LYS A 337 -31.32 15.07 -14.90
C LYS A 337 -30.77 13.98 -15.81
N ARG A 338 -29.45 13.77 -15.84
CA ARG A 338 -28.81 12.71 -16.63
C ARG A 338 -29.20 11.31 -16.11
N ILE A 339 -29.14 11.10 -14.79
CA ILE A 339 -29.53 9.83 -14.15
C ILE A 339 -30.99 9.52 -14.43
N VAL A 340 -31.89 10.47 -14.21
CA VAL A 340 -33.33 10.30 -14.49
C VAL A 340 -33.57 10.05 -15.99
N GLY A 341 -32.88 10.77 -16.88
CA GLY A 341 -32.99 10.58 -18.32
C GLY A 341 -32.51 9.20 -18.79
N TYR A 342 -31.50 8.64 -18.12
CA TYR A 342 -31.03 7.27 -18.36
C TYR A 342 -32.04 6.24 -17.85
N LEU A 343 -32.48 6.34 -16.59
CA LEU A 343 -33.43 5.42 -15.97
C LEU A 343 -34.79 5.41 -16.68
N LYS A 344 -35.28 6.56 -17.17
CA LYS A 344 -36.51 6.60 -17.97
C LYS A 344 -36.45 5.75 -19.25
N LYS A 345 -35.26 5.49 -19.79
CA LYS A 345 -35.08 4.66 -20.98
C LYS A 345 -34.93 3.18 -20.64
N THR A 346 -34.36 2.86 -19.48
CA THR A 346 -34.02 1.47 -19.09
C THR A 346 -34.97 0.89 -18.04
N SER A 347 -35.27 1.63 -16.97
CA SER A 347 -36.12 1.21 -15.83
C SER A 347 -36.94 2.39 -15.30
N PRO A 348 -38.10 2.71 -15.91
CA PRO A 348 -38.89 3.89 -15.57
C PRO A 348 -39.37 3.94 -14.11
N HIS A 349 -39.71 2.79 -13.52
CA HIS A 349 -40.17 2.69 -12.12
C HIS A 349 -39.11 3.12 -11.11
N MET A 350 -37.82 3.00 -11.46
CA MET A 350 -36.71 3.43 -10.61
C MET A 350 -36.44 4.93 -10.69
N ALA A 351 -36.92 5.62 -11.72
CA ALA A 351 -36.66 7.05 -11.91
C ALA A 351 -37.31 7.91 -10.81
N GLU A 352 -38.42 7.46 -10.23
CA GLU A 352 -39.12 8.15 -9.14
C GLU A 352 -38.35 8.12 -7.82
N ARG A 353 -37.45 7.14 -7.64
CA ARG A 353 -36.61 6.99 -6.44
C ARG A 353 -35.41 7.96 -6.43
N VAL A 354 -35.20 8.72 -7.51
CA VAL A 354 -34.10 9.69 -7.63
C VAL A 354 -34.52 11.04 -7.08
N VAL A 355 -33.99 11.40 -5.92
CA VAL A 355 -34.34 12.60 -5.17
C VAL A 355 -33.17 13.59 -5.18
N ARG A 356 -33.48 14.88 -5.32
CA ARG A 356 -32.48 15.95 -5.21
C ARG A 356 -32.26 16.31 -3.76
N HIS A 357 -31.01 16.29 -3.32
CA HIS A 357 -30.61 16.88 -2.04
C HIS A 357 -30.63 18.41 -2.16
N ARG A 358 -31.34 19.08 -1.25
CA ARG A 358 -31.50 20.56 -1.27
C ARG A 358 -31.16 21.21 0.07
N GLU A 359 -30.68 20.43 1.03
CA GLU A 359 -30.34 20.96 2.34
C GLU A 359 -29.05 21.78 2.26
N LYS A 360 -28.85 22.64 3.26
CA LYS A 360 -27.64 23.48 3.34
C LYS A 360 -26.39 22.66 3.65
N THR A 361 -26.53 21.60 4.43
CA THR A 361 -25.43 20.69 4.76
C THR A 361 -25.07 19.87 3.51
N PRO A 362 -23.79 19.77 3.13
CA PRO A 362 -23.36 18.92 2.02
C PRO A 362 -23.86 17.49 2.18
N LEU A 363 -24.23 16.84 1.07
CA LEU A 363 -24.85 15.52 1.08
C LEU A 363 -23.96 14.48 1.81
N MET A 364 -22.66 14.47 1.52
CA MET A 364 -21.73 13.49 2.10
C MET A 364 -21.51 13.72 3.60
N ASP A 365 -21.44 14.98 4.05
CA ASP A 365 -21.33 15.32 5.47
C ASP A 365 -22.62 14.97 6.24
N ALA A 366 -23.79 15.25 5.67
CA ALA A 366 -25.09 15.00 6.31
C ALA A 366 -25.32 13.53 6.68
N TYR A 367 -24.75 12.62 5.87
CA TYR A 367 -24.85 11.16 6.07
C TYR A 367 -23.57 10.54 6.67
N GLY A 368 -22.61 11.34 7.12
CA GLY A 368 -21.39 10.86 7.77
C GLY A 368 -20.37 10.19 6.82
N VAL A 369 -20.56 10.30 5.50
CA VAL A 369 -19.69 9.67 4.50
C VAL A 369 -18.29 10.27 4.53
N ASP A 370 -18.16 11.59 4.69
CA ASP A 370 -16.84 12.23 4.69
C ASP A 370 -15.98 11.81 5.90
N ALA A 371 -16.60 11.49 7.03
CA ALA A 371 -15.91 10.93 8.18
C ALA A 371 -15.42 9.49 7.89
N GLU A 372 -16.25 8.66 7.26
CA GLU A 372 -15.88 7.30 6.86
C GLU A 372 -14.77 7.30 5.79
N ILE A 373 -14.83 8.19 4.79
CA ILE A 373 -13.75 8.35 3.80
C ILE A 373 -12.44 8.70 4.50
N ARG A 374 -12.43 9.65 5.43
CA ARG A 374 -11.20 9.98 6.19
C ARG A 374 -10.73 8.81 7.05
N SER A 375 -11.66 8.02 7.62
CA SER A 375 -11.32 6.84 8.43
C SER A 375 -10.59 5.77 7.60
N THR A 376 -10.85 5.67 6.28
CA THR A 376 -10.12 4.76 5.37
C THR A 376 -8.62 5.04 5.26
N LEU A 377 -8.18 6.26 5.61
CA LEU A 377 -6.76 6.63 5.61
C LEU A 377 -6.06 6.24 6.92
N SER A 378 -6.82 5.99 7.98
CA SER A 378 -6.28 5.54 9.26
C SER A 378 -5.74 4.11 9.14
N ARG A 379 -4.56 3.89 9.75
CA ARG A 379 -3.98 2.56 9.94
C ARG A 379 -4.80 1.70 10.90
N ARG A 380 -5.48 2.31 11.88
CA ARG A 380 -6.22 1.63 12.94
C ARG A 380 -7.73 1.84 12.80
N VAL A 381 -8.51 0.79 13.01
CA VAL A 381 -9.99 0.81 13.07
C VAL A 381 -10.44 0.16 14.37
N ASP A 382 -11.21 0.86 15.20
CA ASP A 382 -11.69 0.33 16.47
C ASP A 382 -12.94 -0.54 16.29
N LEU A 383 -13.04 -1.62 17.08
CA LEU A 383 -14.18 -2.53 17.12
C LEU A 383 -15.11 -2.20 18.29
N PRO A 384 -16.43 -2.50 18.19
CA PRO A 384 -17.40 -2.20 19.24
C PRO A 384 -17.06 -2.78 20.61
N SER A 385 -16.51 -4.00 20.67
CA SER A 385 -16.09 -4.63 21.92
C SER A 385 -14.75 -4.12 22.49
N GLY A 386 -14.17 -3.06 21.91
CA GLY A 386 -12.93 -2.43 22.35
C GLY A 386 -11.64 -3.03 21.75
N GLY A 387 -11.75 -4.10 20.96
CA GLY A 387 -10.67 -4.55 20.06
C GLY A 387 -10.39 -3.55 18.94
N TYR A 388 -9.39 -3.81 18.12
CA TYR A 388 -9.09 -2.95 16.97
C TYR A 388 -8.39 -3.74 15.86
N LEU A 389 -8.55 -3.28 14.63
CA LEU A 389 -7.90 -3.77 13.43
C LEU A 389 -6.75 -2.85 13.04
N VAL A 390 -5.67 -3.42 12.53
CA VAL A 390 -4.52 -2.70 11.99
C VAL A 390 -4.33 -3.10 10.52
N PHE A 391 -4.31 -2.11 9.63
CA PHE A 391 -4.16 -2.30 8.19
C PHE A 391 -2.76 -1.88 7.74
N ASP A 392 -1.97 -2.84 7.28
CA ASP A 392 -0.64 -2.62 6.73
C ASP A 392 -0.59 -2.97 5.23
N TYR A 393 -0.06 -2.05 4.44
CA TYR A 393 0.02 -2.17 2.99
C TYR A 393 1.46 -2.49 2.61
N ALA A 394 1.72 -3.72 2.18
CA ALA A 394 3.00 -4.10 1.58
C ALA A 394 2.93 -3.98 0.05
N GLU A 395 4.05 -4.22 -0.64
CA GLU A 395 4.12 -4.11 -2.10
C GLU A 395 3.21 -5.14 -2.82
N ALA A 396 3.15 -6.37 -2.31
CA ALA A 396 2.48 -7.48 -2.99
C ALA A 396 1.16 -7.92 -2.32
N PHE A 397 0.97 -7.61 -1.04
CA PHE A 397 -0.18 -8.04 -0.26
C PHE A 397 -0.56 -7.01 0.81
N THR A 398 -1.80 -7.06 1.26
CA THR A 398 -2.30 -6.27 2.39
C THR A 398 -2.43 -7.17 3.62
N VAL A 399 -1.92 -6.72 4.76
CA VAL A 399 -2.00 -7.44 6.04
C VAL A 399 -3.02 -6.75 6.94
N ILE A 400 -3.90 -7.54 7.54
CA ILE A 400 -4.90 -7.08 8.49
C ILE A 400 -4.70 -7.82 9.80
N ASP A 401 -4.29 -7.12 10.85
CA ASP A 401 -4.05 -7.68 12.17
C ASP A 401 -5.20 -7.36 13.12
N VAL A 402 -5.69 -8.38 13.83
CA VAL A 402 -6.82 -8.29 14.77
C VAL A 402 -6.31 -8.31 16.20
N ASN A 403 -6.51 -7.20 16.92
CA ASN A 403 -6.08 -7.07 18.30
C ASN A 403 -7.26 -7.05 19.29
N THR A 404 -7.04 -7.62 20.48
CA THR A 404 -7.94 -7.42 21.62
C THR A 404 -7.60 -6.12 22.35
N GLY A 405 -8.61 -5.40 22.81
CA GLY A 405 -8.43 -4.20 23.62
C GLY A 405 -8.23 -4.51 25.11
N ARG A 406 -8.34 -3.47 25.94
CA ARG A 406 -8.28 -3.60 27.41
C ARG A 406 -9.43 -4.44 28.01
N PHE A 407 -10.46 -4.76 27.23
CA PHE A 407 -11.67 -5.48 27.67
C PHE A 407 -11.48 -7.01 27.64
N VAL A 408 -10.46 -7.51 28.34
CA VAL A 408 -10.32 -8.94 28.64
C VAL A 408 -10.95 -9.19 30.02
N GLY A 409 -12.05 -9.95 30.05
CA GLY A 409 -12.88 -10.15 31.24
C GLY A 409 -12.09 -10.52 32.52
N SER A 410 -12.63 -10.09 33.67
CA SER A 410 -11.98 -10.17 34.99
C SER A 410 -11.36 -11.54 35.29
N ARG A 411 -10.08 -11.54 35.70
CA ARG A 411 -9.30 -12.73 36.08
C ARG A 411 -9.89 -13.43 37.30
N GLY A 412 -10.74 -14.45 37.07
CA GLY A 412 -11.19 -15.41 38.08
C GLY A 412 -10.89 -16.87 37.67
N LYS A 413 -11.09 -17.85 38.56
CA LYS A 413 -10.77 -19.28 38.34
C LYS A 413 -11.57 -19.97 37.19
N GLY A 414 -12.48 -19.27 36.52
CA GLY A 414 -13.16 -19.67 35.27
C GLY A 414 -12.84 -18.75 34.07
N SER A 415 -11.71 -18.03 34.12
CA SER A 415 -11.33 -17.00 33.14
C SER A 415 -10.93 -17.54 31.78
N GLY A 416 -10.43 -18.78 31.69
CA GLY A 416 -9.99 -19.37 30.41
C GLY A 416 -11.13 -19.55 29.40
N ALA A 417 -12.26 -20.14 29.82
CA ALA A 417 -13.43 -20.31 28.95
C ALA A 417 -14.05 -18.95 28.56
N ARG A 418 -14.13 -18.00 29.50
CA ARG A 418 -14.62 -16.65 29.23
C ARG A 418 -13.70 -15.85 28.29
N LEU A 419 -12.40 -16.11 28.35
CA LEU A 419 -11.41 -15.48 27.47
C LEU A 419 -11.55 -16.03 26.04
N GLU A 420 -11.65 -17.34 25.86
CA GLU A 420 -11.89 -17.97 24.55
C GLU A 420 -13.20 -17.50 23.90
N ASP A 421 -14.27 -17.37 24.69
CA ASP A 421 -15.55 -16.82 24.20
C ASP A 421 -15.40 -15.35 23.78
N THR A 422 -14.62 -14.56 24.53
CA THR A 422 -14.33 -13.16 24.21
C THR A 422 -13.49 -13.03 22.94
N ILE A 423 -12.48 -13.88 22.76
CA ILE A 423 -11.64 -13.95 21.56
C ILE A 423 -12.50 -14.30 20.34
N THR A 424 -13.32 -15.34 20.45
CA THR A 424 -14.20 -15.77 19.36
C THR A 424 -15.18 -14.67 19.00
N LYS A 425 -15.78 -14.00 19.98
CA LYS A 425 -16.67 -12.86 19.75
C LYS A 425 -15.95 -11.69 19.07
N ASN A 426 -14.74 -11.35 19.51
CA ASN A 426 -13.94 -10.29 18.90
C ASN A 426 -13.57 -10.62 17.46
N ASN A 427 -13.20 -11.87 17.15
CA ASN A 427 -12.93 -12.33 15.79
C ASN A 427 -14.17 -12.30 14.90
N LEU A 428 -15.36 -12.65 15.42
CA LEU A 428 -16.63 -12.54 14.68
C LEU A 428 -17.02 -11.08 14.38
N GLU A 429 -16.74 -10.15 15.31
CA GLU A 429 -16.90 -8.71 15.07
C GLU A 429 -15.87 -8.20 14.06
N ALA A 430 -14.62 -8.65 14.19
CA ALA A 430 -13.54 -8.36 13.25
C ALA A 430 -13.90 -8.81 11.84
N VAL A 431 -14.46 -10.01 11.64
CA VAL A 431 -14.89 -10.49 10.31
C VAL A 431 -15.82 -9.48 9.63
N LYS A 432 -16.86 -9.02 10.34
CA LYS A 432 -17.84 -8.07 9.78
C LYS A 432 -17.16 -6.75 9.39
N GLU A 433 -16.31 -6.23 10.27
CA GLU A 433 -15.62 -4.97 10.02
C GLU A 433 -14.54 -5.11 8.95
N VAL A 434 -13.81 -6.23 8.88
CA VAL A 434 -12.82 -6.51 7.83
C VAL A 434 -13.49 -6.50 6.47
N VAL A 435 -14.59 -7.24 6.27
CA VAL A 435 -15.27 -7.28 4.98
C VAL A 435 -15.84 -5.91 4.60
N ARG A 436 -16.40 -5.17 5.57
CA ARG A 436 -16.83 -3.79 5.36
C ARG A 436 -15.67 -2.89 4.94
N GLN A 437 -14.52 -2.98 5.61
CA GLN A 437 -13.33 -2.18 5.28
C GLN A 437 -12.70 -2.58 3.95
N LEU A 438 -12.71 -3.85 3.56
CA LEU A 438 -12.28 -4.29 2.22
C LEU A 438 -13.10 -3.62 1.13
N ARG A 439 -14.42 -3.50 1.34
CA ARG A 439 -15.36 -2.83 0.44
C ARG A 439 -15.19 -1.30 0.47
N LEU A 440 -15.13 -0.71 1.66
CA LEU A 440 -15.03 0.74 1.86
C LEU A 440 -13.68 1.31 1.36
N ARG A 441 -12.58 0.57 1.57
CA ARG A 441 -11.23 0.95 1.13
C ARG A 441 -10.90 0.48 -0.29
N ASP A 442 -11.80 -0.28 -0.92
CA ASP A 442 -11.61 -1.01 -2.17
C ASP A 442 -10.25 -1.76 -2.25
N ILE A 443 -9.89 -2.47 -1.18
CA ILE A 443 -8.65 -3.25 -1.12
C ILE A 443 -8.81 -4.47 -2.03
N GLY A 444 -7.83 -4.72 -2.90
CA GLY A 444 -7.77 -5.96 -3.65
C GLY A 444 -6.33 -6.48 -3.79
N GLY A 445 -6.18 -7.59 -4.49
CA GLY A 445 -4.96 -8.37 -4.56
C GLY A 445 -4.95 -9.47 -3.51
N ILE A 446 -3.75 -9.82 -3.04
CA ILE A 446 -3.56 -10.83 -1.99
C ILE A 446 -3.77 -10.14 -0.65
N ILE A 447 -4.62 -10.72 0.19
CA ILE A 447 -4.94 -10.21 1.52
C ILE A 447 -4.66 -11.32 2.53
N VAL A 448 -3.98 -10.96 3.61
CA VAL A 448 -3.69 -11.84 4.74
C VAL A 448 -4.33 -11.25 5.99
N ILE A 449 -5.18 -12.03 6.65
CA ILE A 449 -5.86 -11.62 7.89
C ILE A 449 -5.29 -12.46 9.04
N ASP A 450 -4.71 -11.80 10.03
CA ASP A 450 -4.19 -12.41 11.25
C ASP A 450 -5.24 -12.31 12.36
N PHE A 451 -6.02 -13.38 12.53
CA PHE A 451 -7.00 -13.46 13.62
C PHE A 451 -6.33 -13.89 14.91
N ILE A 452 -6.88 -13.44 16.03
CA ILE A 452 -6.39 -13.85 17.35
C ILE A 452 -6.49 -15.38 17.47
N ASP A 453 -5.41 -15.99 17.95
CA ASP A 453 -5.31 -17.44 18.16
C ASP A 453 -6.51 -18.01 18.91
N MET A 454 -7.08 -19.08 18.34
CA MET A 454 -8.20 -19.83 18.93
C MET A 454 -7.77 -21.28 19.14
N ALA A 455 -7.76 -21.73 20.40
CA ALA A 455 -7.36 -23.09 20.74
C ALA A 455 -8.37 -24.15 20.25
N ASN A 456 -9.66 -23.79 20.20
CA ASN A 456 -10.73 -24.70 19.81
C ASN A 456 -10.95 -24.71 18.28
N PRO A 457 -10.78 -25.86 17.59
CA PRO A 457 -11.03 -25.96 16.16
C PRO A 457 -12.46 -25.56 15.73
N LYS A 458 -13.45 -25.72 16.61
CA LYS A 458 -14.84 -25.32 16.32
C LYS A 458 -14.98 -23.80 16.20
N ASN A 459 -14.27 -23.03 17.02
CA ASN A 459 -14.30 -21.57 17.00
C ASN A 459 -13.66 -21.06 15.70
N ARG A 460 -12.53 -21.65 15.28
CA ARG A 460 -11.90 -21.37 13.98
C ARG A 460 -12.85 -21.61 12.81
N ALA A 461 -13.52 -22.77 12.79
CA ALA A 461 -14.50 -23.09 11.75
C ALA A 461 -15.68 -22.10 11.74
N THR A 462 -16.11 -21.63 12.92
CA THR A 462 -17.20 -20.65 13.03
C THR A 462 -16.79 -19.28 12.46
N VAL A 463 -15.55 -18.83 12.72
CA VAL A 463 -15.01 -17.58 12.16
C VAL A 463 -14.83 -17.70 10.64
N GLU A 464 -14.34 -18.85 10.16
CA GLU A 464 -14.19 -19.10 8.72
C GLU A 464 -15.54 -19.11 7.98
N GLU A 465 -16.56 -19.75 8.56
CA GLU A 465 -17.92 -19.75 8.01
C GLU A 465 -18.53 -18.36 8.03
N ALA A 466 -18.35 -17.60 9.12
CA ALA A 466 -18.77 -16.20 9.20
C ALA A 466 -18.10 -15.34 8.12
N LEU A 467 -16.79 -15.53 7.88
CA LEU A 467 -16.05 -14.80 6.85
C LEU A 467 -16.57 -15.14 5.46
N LYS A 468 -16.79 -16.42 5.16
CA LYS A 468 -17.37 -16.85 3.89
C LYS A 468 -18.75 -16.22 3.66
N ASN A 469 -19.63 -16.27 4.66
CA ASN A 469 -20.98 -15.70 4.58
C ASN A 469 -20.97 -14.18 4.40
N GLU A 470 -20.07 -13.45 5.07
CA GLU A 470 -20.00 -12.00 4.94
C GLU A 470 -19.42 -11.60 3.57
N LEU A 471 -18.42 -12.34 3.06
CA LEU A 471 -17.85 -12.14 1.72
C LEU A 471 -18.84 -12.42 0.59
N GLU A 472 -19.93 -13.16 0.82
CA GLU A 472 -20.99 -13.32 -0.18
C GLU A 472 -21.73 -12.01 -0.48
N ARG A 473 -21.68 -11.04 0.44
CA ARG A 473 -22.22 -9.69 0.22
C ARG A 473 -21.31 -8.84 -0.66
N ASP A 474 -20.04 -9.23 -0.80
CA ASP A 474 -19.10 -8.54 -1.67
C ASP A 474 -19.35 -8.94 -3.14
N ARG A 475 -19.65 -7.94 -3.96
CA ARG A 475 -19.85 -8.11 -5.41
C ARG A 475 -18.56 -8.41 -6.16
N THR A 476 -17.42 -8.01 -5.59
CA THR A 476 -16.09 -8.25 -6.14
C THR A 476 -15.74 -9.72 -5.97
N LYS A 477 -15.11 -10.32 -6.99
CA LYS A 477 -14.77 -11.73 -6.92
C LYS A 477 -13.71 -11.94 -5.83
N THR A 478 -14.07 -12.74 -4.83
CA THR A 478 -13.19 -13.16 -3.74
C THR A 478 -12.90 -14.65 -3.85
N TYR A 479 -11.72 -15.04 -3.38
CA TYR A 479 -11.34 -16.44 -3.23
C TYR A 479 -10.60 -16.58 -1.91
N VAL A 480 -11.20 -17.32 -0.98
CA VAL A 480 -10.63 -17.64 0.34
C VAL A 480 -10.09 -19.05 0.28
N VAL A 481 -8.88 -19.25 0.80
CA VAL A 481 -8.27 -20.59 0.90
C VAL A 481 -8.84 -21.31 2.13
N GLU A 482 -8.05 -21.47 3.18
CA GLU A 482 -8.43 -22.01 4.50
C GLU A 482 -7.56 -21.29 5.54
N ILE A 483 -7.93 -21.36 6.83
CA ILE A 483 -7.07 -20.85 7.91
C ILE A 483 -5.79 -21.71 7.94
N SER A 484 -4.64 -21.06 7.75
CA SER A 484 -3.34 -21.71 7.82
C SER A 484 -3.10 -22.29 9.22
N PRO A 485 -2.18 -23.26 9.38
CA PRO A 485 -1.78 -23.75 10.70
C PRO A 485 -1.24 -22.66 11.63
N LEU A 486 -0.82 -21.51 11.07
CA LEU A 486 -0.32 -20.35 11.78
C LEU A 486 -1.43 -19.37 12.20
N GLY A 487 -2.71 -19.68 11.95
CA GLY A 487 -3.84 -18.79 12.30
C GLY A 487 -4.20 -17.75 11.24
N LEU A 488 -3.36 -17.60 10.21
CA LEU A 488 -3.57 -16.65 9.12
C LEU A 488 -4.63 -17.12 8.13
N VAL A 489 -5.52 -16.21 7.71
CA VAL A 489 -6.41 -16.42 6.56
C VAL A 489 -5.80 -15.78 5.33
N GLU A 490 -5.62 -16.59 4.29
CA GLU A 490 -5.18 -16.16 2.98
C GLU A 490 -6.39 -16.04 2.05
N MET A 491 -6.55 -14.87 1.43
CA MET A 491 -7.57 -14.65 0.43
C MET A 491 -7.08 -13.75 -0.70
N THR A 492 -7.80 -13.79 -1.81
CA THR A 492 -7.64 -12.84 -2.91
C THR A 492 -8.94 -12.14 -3.19
N ARG A 493 -8.88 -10.84 -3.47
CA ARG A 493 -10.01 -10.03 -3.95
C ARG A 493 -9.60 -9.36 -5.25
N GLN A 494 -10.46 -9.41 -6.26
CA GLN A 494 -10.14 -8.85 -7.58
C GLN A 494 -9.95 -7.32 -7.52
N ASN A 495 -8.90 -6.79 -8.14
CA ASN A 495 -8.73 -5.34 -8.34
C ASN A 495 -9.67 -4.88 -9.46
N VAL A 496 -10.58 -3.97 -9.13
CA VAL A 496 -11.55 -3.41 -10.08
C VAL A 496 -11.26 -1.93 -10.33
N THR A 497 -11.07 -1.16 -9.25
CA THR A 497 -10.83 0.28 -9.26
C THR A 497 -9.72 0.66 -8.29
N ASP A 498 -9.26 1.91 -8.37
CA ASP A 498 -8.36 2.48 -7.36
C ASP A 498 -9.17 2.85 -6.11
N GLY A 499 -8.68 2.49 -4.93
CA GLY A 499 -9.33 2.79 -3.66
C GLY A 499 -9.12 4.24 -3.20
N PRO A 500 -9.79 4.65 -2.11
CA PRO A 500 -9.62 5.99 -1.54
C PRO A 500 -8.17 6.33 -1.21
N ARG A 501 -7.37 5.36 -0.74
CA ARG A 501 -5.96 5.57 -0.40
C ARG A 501 -5.15 5.97 -1.63
N GLU A 502 -5.31 5.29 -2.76
CA GLU A 502 -4.57 5.52 -4.00
C GLU A 502 -4.93 6.85 -4.68
N ILE A 503 -6.17 7.31 -4.49
CA ILE A 503 -6.70 8.56 -5.07
C ILE A 503 -6.37 9.77 -4.18
N LEU A 504 -6.54 9.62 -2.85
CA LEU A 504 -6.42 10.73 -1.89
C LEU A 504 -4.98 10.97 -1.41
N THR A 505 -4.07 10.00 -1.58
CA THR A 505 -2.70 10.10 -1.06
C THR A 505 -1.64 10.08 -2.18
N ARG A 506 -0.43 10.49 -1.82
CA ARG A 506 0.79 10.32 -2.63
C ARG A 506 1.86 9.68 -1.77
N LYS A 507 2.82 9.00 -2.39
CA LYS A 507 3.99 8.48 -1.67
C LYS A 507 4.72 9.62 -0.95
N CYS A 508 5.18 9.34 0.26
CA CYS A 508 5.96 10.30 1.03
C CYS A 508 7.23 10.66 0.24
N PRO A 509 7.55 11.94 0.01
CA PRO A 509 8.75 12.32 -0.74
C PRO A 509 10.05 12.09 0.05
N VAL A 510 9.96 11.81 1.36
CA VAL A 510 11.12 11.62 2.24
C VAL A 510 11.48 10.14 2.39
N CYS A 511 10.49 9.30 2.72
CA CYS A 511 10.71 7.86 2.95
C CYS A 511 10.16 6.98 1.82
N GLU A 512 9.64 7.57 0.75
CA GLU A 512 9.06 6.86 -0.42
C GLU A 512 7.95 5.84 -0.12
N GLY A 513 7.42 5.87 1.12
CA GLY A 513 6.39 4.96 1.59
C GLY A 513 6.81 4.06 2.76
N ASP A 514 8.09 4.05 3.16
CA ASP A 514 8.62 3.14 4.18
C ASP A 514 8.16 3.46 5.61
N GLY A 515 7.70 4.69 5.85
CA GLY A 515 7.26 5.14 7.18
C GLY A 515 8.38 5.30 8.20
N ILE A 516 9.64 5.20 7.77
CA ILE A 516 10.84 5.39 8.58
C ILE A 516 11.80 6.34 7.88
N VAL A 517 12.56 7.12 8.65
CA VAL A 517 13.61 8.02 8.16
C VAL A 517 14.90 7.74 8.92
N VAL A 518 16.04 8.05 8.30
CA VAL A 518 17.35 7.92 8.96
C VAL A 518 17.41 8.87 10.16
N SER A 519 17.92 8.38 11.29
CA SER A 519 17.97 9.19 12.53
C SER A 519 18.92 10.37 12.44
N ASP A 520 18.63 11.45 13.18
CA ASP A 520 19.48 12.66 13.31
C ASP A 520 20.94 12.32 13.62
N ALA A 521 21.15 11.35 14.51
CA ALA A 521 22.47 10.88 14.89
C ALA A 521 23.22 10.22 13.72
N SER A 522 22.55 9.38 12.94
CA SER A 522 23.14 8.70 11.78
C SER A 522 23.49 9.72 10.69
N VAL A 523 22.59 10.66 10.39
CA VAL A 523 22.85 11.70 9.39
C VAL A 523 23.97 12.64 9.83
N ALA A 524 24.03 13.02 11.11
CA ALA A 524 25.16 13.79 11.65
C ALA A 524 26.49 13.07 11.46
N ILE A 525 26.56 11.75 11.69
CA ILE A 525 27.78 10.95 11.47
C ILE A 525 28.15 10.95 9.97
N ASP A 526 27.18 10.86 9.07
CA ASP A 526 27.44 10.92 7.63
C ASP A 526 27.92 12.30 7.18
N ILE A 527 27.34 13.37 7.73
CA ILE A 527 27.83 14.73 7.51
C ILE A 527 29.24 14.90 8.08
N GLU A 528 29.54 14.38 9.27
CA GLU A 528 30.90 14.38 9.83
C GLU A 528 31.91 13.71 8.88
N ARG A 529 31.54 12.58 8.27
CA ARG A 529 32.36 11.91 7.25
C ARG A 529 32.57 12.82 6.03
N LYS A 530 31.53 13.53 5.57
CA LYS A 530 31.63 14.53 4.48
C LYS A 530 32.58 15.68 4.85
N LEU A 531 32.45 16.24 6.06
CA LEU A 531 33.34 17.30 6.57
C LEU A 531 34.80 16.86 6.62
N ARG A 532 35.06 15.63 7.10
CA ARG A 532 36.40 15.04 7.11
C ARG A 532 36.95 14.84 5.70
N GLY A 533 36.11 14.42 4.75
CA GLY A 533 36.45 14.32 3.33
C GLY A 533 36.85 15.67 2.71
N LEU A 534 36.07 16.73 2.98
CA LEU A 534 36.39 18.09 2.54
C LEU A 534 37.74 18.56 3.08
N ALA A 535 38.01 18.30 4.36
CA ALA A 535 39.26 18.66 5.00
C ALA A 535 40.48 17.95 4.38
N ALA A 536 40.34 16.67 4.03
CA ALA A 536 41.41 15.88 3.42
C ALA A 536 41.75 16.34 1.99
N GLY A 537 40.76 16.81 1.23
CA GLY A 537 40.91 17.21 -0.19
C GLY A 537 41.32 18.66 -0.41
N SER A 538 41.48 19.49 0.63
CA SER A 538 41.53 20.94 0.48
C SER A 538 42.67 21.63 1.24
N ARG A 539 43.19 22.71 0.64
CA ARG A 539 44.21 23.60 1.22
C ARG A 539 43.61 24.68 2.15
N HIS A 540 42.30 24.87 2.11
CA HIS A 540 41.61 25.87 2.93
C HIS A 540 41.61 25.46 4.41
N LYS A 541 41.73 26.43 5.31
CA LYS A 541 41.84 26.18 6.77
C LYS A 541 40.47 26.03 7.44
N ALA A 542 39.44 26.59 6.82
CA ALA A 542 38.08 26.56 7.32
C ALA A 542 37.04 26.48 6.19
N PHE A 543 35.86 25.96 6.52
CA PHE A 543 34.71 25.84 5.62
C PHE A 543 33.44 26.35 6.30
N LYS A 544 32.58 27.01 5.54
CA LYS A 544 31.22 27.35 5.94
C LYS A 544 30.27 26.38 5.26
N VAL A 545 29.48 25.65 6.05
CA VAL A 545 28.64 24.55 5.57
C VAL A 545 27.24 24.72 6.09
N ALA A 546 26.26 24.76 5.19
CA ALA A 546 24.85 24.73 5.55
C ALA A 546 24.36 23.30 5.71
N VAL A 547 23.62 23.06 6.79
CA VAL A 547 23.06 21.75 7.17
C VAL A 547 21.65 21.94 7.73
N ASN A 548 20.86 20.86 7.77
CA ASN A 548 19.58 20.88 8.47
C ASN A 548 19.75 21.27 9.95
N ASP A 549 18.81 22.03 10.51
CA ASP A 549 18.84 22.54 11.89
C ASP A 549 18.95 21.44 12.95
N HIS A 550 18.13 20.40 12.86
CA HIS A 550 18.18 19.25 13.78
C HIS A 550 19.55 18.56 13.74
N VAL A 551 20.13 18.43 12.55
CA VAL A 551 21.44 17.80 12.37
C VAL A 551 22.57 18.72 12.83
N ALA A 552 22.43 20.05 12.69
CA ALA A 552 23.39 21.02 13.18
C ALA A 552 23.58 20.89 14.69
N ASP A 553 22.49 20.82 15.46
CA ASP A 553 22.56 20.69 16.91
C ASP A 553 23.24 19.39 17.35
N VAL A 554 22.98 18.29 16.64
CA VAL A 554 23.64 17.01 16.90
C VAL A 554 25.13 17.05 16.56
N LEU A 555 25.53 17.76 15.49
CA LEU A 555 26.93 17.96 15.10
C LEU A 555 27.69 18.86 16.07
N ILE A 556 27.05 19.92 16.58
CA ILE A 556 27.61 20.84 17.56
C ILE A 556 27.78 20.12 18.90
N GLY A 557 26.71 19.45 19.34
CA GLY A 557 26.65 18.76 20.62
C GLY A 557 26.63 19.70 21.81
N SER A 558 26.47 19.11 23.00
CA SER A 558 26.39 19.84 24.25
C SER A 558 27.65 20.68 24.48
N GLY A 559 27.48 22.00 24.61
CA GLY A 559 28.59 22.94 24.78
C GLY A 559 29.60 22.95 23.62
N ALA A 560 29.16 22.62 22.40
CA ALA A 560 30.02 22.51 21.22
C ALA A 560 31.14 21.45 21.30
N SER A 561 31.04 20.50 22.23
CA SER A 561 32.03 19.44 22.45
C SER A 561 32.27 18.61 21.19
N ARG A 562 31.19 18.14 20.55
CA ARG A 562 31.27 17.27 19.38
C ARG A 562 31.85 17.99 18.17
N LEU A 563 31.44 19.22 17.88
CA LEU A 563 32.04 19.99 16.78
C LEU A 563 33.53 20.23 17.02
N THR A 564 33.94 20.49 18.25
CA THR A 564 35.35 20.66 18.61
C THR A 564 36.15 19.37 18.37
N GLU A 565 35.59 18.21 18.69
CA GLU A 565 36.20 16.90 18.40
C GLU A 565 36.32 16.68 16.87
N ILE A 566 35.25 16.96 16.12
CA ILE A 566 35.23 16.85 14.65
C ILE A 566 36.33 17.73 14.03
N GLU A 567 36.46 18.98 14.47
CA GLU A 567 37.49 19.92 14.02
C GLU A 567 38.90 19.44 14.36
N THR A 568 39.09 18.88 15.55
CA THR A 568 40.37 18.35 16.01
C THR A 568 40.82 17.18 15.14
N HIS A 569 39.91 16.25 14.85
CA HIS A 569 40.18 15.12 13.96
C HIS A 569 40.41 15.56 12.50
N ALA A 570 39.62 16.52 12.01
CA ALA A 570 39.74 17.03 10.65
C ALA A 570 40.94 17.98 10.45
N ARG A 571 41.52 18.52 11.55
CA ARG A 571 42.54 19.59 11.54
C ARG A 571 42.11 20.80 10.71
N ARG A 572 40.82 21.13 10.74
CA ARG A 572 40.15 22.22 10.01
C ARG A 572 39.01 22.77 10.86
N ARG A 573 38.65 24.03 10.65
CA ARG A 573 37.51 24.66 11.32
C ARG A 573 36.25 24.60 10.45
N PHE A 574 35.09 24.48 11.06
CA PHE A 574 33.80 24.47 10.39
C PHE A 574 32.87 25.53 10.99
N VAL A 575 32.26 26.33 10.13
CA VAL A 575 31.16 27.24 10.48
C VAL A 575 29.89 26.58 9.96
N LEU A 576 29.06 26.08 10.87
CA LEU A 576 27.78 25.47 10.50
C LEU A 576 26.72 26.55 10.36
N GLU A 577 25.94 26.51 9.29
CA GLU A 577 24.77 27.37 9.05
C GLU A 577 23.51 26.48 9.10
N PRO A 578 22.78 26.44 10.23
CA PRO A 578 21.53 25.71 10.35
C PRO A 578 20.48 26.25 9.36
N ARG A 579 19.76 25.38 8.66
CA ARG A 579 18.62 25.76 7.82
C ARG A 579 17.38 24.96 8.18
N GLU A 580 16.26 25.67 8.33
CA GLU A 580 14.92 25.06 8.47
C GLU A 580 14.32 24.75 7.10
N GLY A 581 13.42 23.76 7.04
CA GLY A 581 12.67 23.42 5.82
C GLY A 581 13.46 22.73 4.70
N VAL A 582 14.72 22.40 4.94
CA VAL A 582 15.56 21.62 4.02
C VAL A 582 15.50 20.11 4.34
N PRO A 583 15.82 19.22 3.38
CA PRO A 583 15.92 17.79 3.64
C PRO A 583 16.84 17.46 4.81
N HIS A 584 16.57 16.35 5.48
CA HIS A 584 17.28 15.97 6.71
C HIS A 584 18.79 15.76 6.47
N ASP A 585 19.16 15.23 5.31
CA ASP A 585 20.55 14.99 4.87
C ASP A 585 21.19 16.18 4.14
N PHE A 586 20.55 17.35 4.18
CA PHE A 586 21.00 18.56 3.51
C PHE A 586 22.43 18.92 3.92
N PHE A 587 23.27 19.14 2.92
CA PHE A 587 24.68 19.48 3.09
C PHE A 587 25.14 20.31 1.90
N GLU A 588 25.49 21.57 2.14
CA GLU A 588 25.97 22.50 1.12
C GLU A 588 27.19 23.26 1.65
N VAL A 589 28.29 23.26 0.89
CA VAL A 589 29.46 24.09 1.22
C VAL A 589 29.23 25.47 0.65
N LEU A 590 29.04 26.46 1.52
CA LEU A 590 28.75 27.84 1.13
C LEU A 590 30.02 28.61 0.76
N ASP A 591 31.08 28.45 1.54
CA ASP A 591 32.35 29.17 1.33
C ASP A 591 33.53 28.45 2.00
N GLN A 592 34.76 28.80 1.61
CA GLN A 592 36.01 28.20 2.09
C GLN A 592 37.15 29.22 2.17
N GLY A 593 37.97 29.14 3.22
CA GLY A 593 39.00 30.16 3.43
C GLY A 593 39.70 30.09 4.78
N THR A 594 39.87 31.27 5.40
CA THR A 594 40.32 31.41 6.78
C THR A 594 39.11 31.50 7.71
N PHE A 595 39.25 30.99 8.93
CA PHE A 595 38.15 30.93 9.88
C PHE A 595 37.56 32.31 10.20
N GLU A 596 38.41 33.31 10.41
CA GLU A 596 38.00 34.71 10.70
C GLU A 596 37.11 35.31 9.60
N LYS A 597 37.40 35.01 8.33
CA LYS A 597 36.59 35.50 7.20
C LYS A 597 35.22 34.82 7.13
N LEU A 598 35.16 33.54 7.47
CA LEU A 598 33.95 32.74 7.35
C LEU A 598 33.00 32.90 8.54
N GLN A 599 33.54 33.10 9.75
CA GLN A 599 32.75 33.32 10.96
C GLN A 599 32.19 34.74 11.03
N GLY A 600 32.91 35.73 10.51
CA GLY A 600 32.55 37.14 10.64
C GLY A 600 32.76 37.68 12.06
N GLU A 601 32.18 38.85 12.36
CA GLU A 601 32.23 39.44 13.70
C GLU A 601 31.23 38.76 14.63
N THR A 602 31.70 38.24 15.77
CA THR A 602 30.84 37.63 16.79
C THR A 602 30.68 38.56 17.99
N PRO A 603 29.47 38.65 18.59
CA PRO A 603 29.22 39.52 19.74
C PRO A 603 29.94 39.08 21.02
N VAL A 604 30.39 37.83 21.08
CA VAL A 604 31.17 37.27 22.18
C VAL A 604 32.33 36.43 21.66
N ALA A 605 33.48 36.51 22.32
CA ALA A 605 34.67 35.75 21.97
C ALA A 605 34.68 34.35 22.64
N GLU A 606 35.21 33.35 21.93
CA GLU A 606 35.46 32.01 22.48
C GLU A 606 36.39 32.11 23.71
N GLY A 607 36.05 31.37 24.78
CA GLY A 607 36.76 31.39 26.06
C GLY A 607 36.27 32.43 27.08
N THR A 608 35.36 33.33 26.70
CA THR A 608 34.81 34.34 27.62
C THR A 608 33.94 33.67 28.69
N GLU A 609 34.19 34.01 29.97
CA GLU A 609 33.34 33.60 31.08
C GLU A 609 32.29 34.68 31.38
N LEU A 610 31.03 34.27 31.50
CA LEU A 610 29.92 35.19 31.70
C LEU A 610 28.81 34.56 32.56
N GLN A 611 28.04 35.40 33.24
CA GLN A 611 26.91 34.96 34.06
C GLN A 611 25.62 35.13 33.27
N VAL A 612 24.85 34.05 33.12
CA VAL A 612 23.57 34.04 32.39
C VAL A 612 22.47 33.45 33.26
N LYS A 613 21.25 33.99 33.12
CA LYS A 613 20.07 33.44 33.75
C LYS A 613 19.39 32.50 32.76
N LEU A 614 19.34 31.22 33.10
CA LEU A 614 18.71 30.19 32.28
C LEU A 614 17.19 30.35 32.33
N VAL A 615 16.54 30.41 31.17
CA VAL A 615 15.10 30.71 31.05
C VAL A 615 14.31 29.48 30.67
N GLU A 616 14.83 28.67 29.75
CA GLU A 616 14.12 27.52 29.19
C GLU A 616 15.08 26.36 28.89
N VAL A 617 14.53 25.19 28.61
CA VAL A 617 15.29 24.00 28.16
C VAL A 617 15.54 24.13 26.65
N GLY A 618 16.65 23.57 26.16
CA GLY A 618 16.98 23.57 24.73
C GLY A 618 15.88 22.97 23.87
N LYS A 619 15.59 23.60 22.73
CA LYS A 619 14.57 23.15 21.75
C LYS A 619 14.88 21.75 21.20
N HIS A 620 16.16 21.44 20.98
CA HIS A 620 16.61 20.19 20.35
C HIS A 620 17.53 19.34 21.25
N ASP A 621 18.14 19.92 22.29
CA ASP A 621 18.87 19.20 23.35
C ASP A 621 18.15 19.37 24.70
N LEU A 622 17.44 18.32 25.13
CA LEU A 622 16.70 18.30 26.39
C LEU A 622 17.60 18.39 27.63
N HIS A 623 18.91 18.18 27.49
CA HIS A 623 19.88 18.29 28.58
C HIS A 623 20.51 19.69 28.66
N ALA A 624 20.31 20.53 27.64
CA ALA A 624 20.78 21.91 27.61
C ALA A 624 19.73 22.88 28.19
N ALA A 625 20.21 24.03 28.64
CA ALA A 625 19.36 25.16 29.02
C ALA A 625 19.75 26.40 28.23
N MET A 626 18.76 27.20 27.84
CA MET A 626 18.95 28.41 27.04
C MET A 626 18.81 29.67 27.89
N ALA A 627 19.60 30.67 27.55
CA ALA A 627 19.47 32.04 28.02
C ALA A 627 19.55 33.00 26.85
N SER A 628 18.87 34.15 26.94
CA SER A 628 19.06 35.23 25.98
C SER A 628 19.93 36.31 26.61
N ARG A 629 20.90 36.82 25.85
CA ARG A 629 21.81 37.88 26.30
C ARG A 629 22.26 38.73 25.11
N ASP A 630 22.17 40.05 25.25
CA ASP A 630 22.75 41.03 24.32
C ASP A 630 22.41 40.76 22.84
N GLY A 631 21.20 40.24 22.56
CA GLY A 631 20.70 39.95 21.21
C GLY A 631 21.06 38.58 20.65
N TYR A 632 21.76 37.71 21.40
CA TYR A 632 22.10 36.35 21.00
C TYR A 632 21.65 35.31 22.05
N THR A 633 21.56 34.04 21.64
CA THR A 633 21.16 32.92 22.51
C THR A 633 22.39 32.26 23.11
N VAL A 634 22.35 31.86 24.38
CA VAL A 634 23.40 31.10 25.04
C VAL A 634 22.85 29.71 25.35
N CYS A 635 23.38 28.69 24.69
CA CYS A 635 23.02 27.29 24.89
C CYS A 635 24.03 26.63 25.85
N VAL A 636 23.60 26.32 27.06
CA VAL A 636 24.46 25.80 28.13
C VAL A 636 24.25 24.29 28.26
N GLY A 637 25.29 23.52 27.92
CA GLY A 637 25.25 22.07 27.99
C GLY A 637 25.12 21.52 29.41
N GLY A 638 24.28 20.49 29.58
CA GLY A 638 24.09 19.80 30.87
C GLY A 638 23.42 20.64 31.97
N ALA A 639 22.80 21.77 31.63
CA ALA A 639 22.22 22.72 32.56
C ALA A 639 20.68 22.70 32.63
N ALA A 640 20.01 21.73 32.02
CA ALA A 640 18.54 21.61 32.03
C ALA A 640 17.92 21.65 33.45
N GLY A 641 18.56 21.02 34.43
CA GLY A 641 18.11 21.06 35.84
C GLY A 641 18.35 22.39 36.56
N MET A 642 18.96 23.37 35.90
CA MET A 642 19.30 24.69 36.45
C MET A 642 18.49 25.83 35.83
N VAL A 643 17.45 25.52 35.05
CA VAL A 643 16.49 26.50 34.52
C VAL A 643 15.91 27.34 35.67
N GLY A 644 15.85 28.66 35.48
CA GLY A 644 15.45 29.65 36.49
C GLY A 644 16.61 30.20 37.34
N LYS A 645 17.81 29.60 37.29
CA LYS A 645 18.98 30.04 38.08
C LYS A 645 19.97 30.83 37.23
N ALA A 646 20.71 31.72 37.90
CA ALA A 646 21.86 32.41 37.31
C ALA A 646 23.12 31.56 37.49
N VAL A 647 23.76 31.17 36.38
CA VAL A 647 24.94 30.31 36.36
C VAL A 647 26.11 30.99 35.67
N ARG A 648 27.33 30.67 36.10
CA ARG A 648 28.56 31.08 35.39
C ARG A 648 28.90 30.04 34.34
N VAL A 649 29.06 30.51 33.10
CA VAL A 649 29.33 29.68 31.93
C VAL A 649 30.54 30.21 31.17
N ARG A 650 31.24 29.31 30.50
CA ARG A 650 32.32 29.64 29.57
C ARG A 650 31.81 29.40 28.15
N ILE A 651 31.94 30.40 27.29
CA ILE A 651 31.59 30.25 25.87
C ILE A 651 32.64 29.38 25.19
N GLU A 652 32.23 28.26 24.63
CA GLU A 652 33.10 27.37 23.86
C GLU A 652 33.05 27.72 22.37
N ARG A 653 31.86 28.05 21.85
CA ARG A 653 31.69 28.31 20.42
C ARG A 653 30.53 29.26 20.14
N PHE A 654 30.67 30.09 19.12
CA PHE A 654 29.57 30.88 18.55
C PHE A 654 29.23 30.35 17.15
N VAL A 655 27.98 29.94 16.96
CA VAL A 655 27.42 29.45 15.70
C VAL A 655 26.08 30.14 15.46
N ASP A 656 26.01 30.91 14.38
CA ASP A 656 24.77 31.51 13.85
C ASP A 656 23.81 32.11 14.92
N GLY A 657 24.27 33.12 15.66
CA GLY A 657 23.45 33.78 16.68
C GLY A 657 23.34 33.01 18.01
N THR A 658 23.96 31.83 18.13
CA THR A 658 23.95 31.01 19.34
C THR A 658 25.37 30.76 19.88
N ALA A 659 25.59 31.14 21.13
CA ALA A 659 26.80 30.87 21.90
C ALA A 659 26.63 29.58 22.70
N TYR A 660 27.29 28.51 22.28
CA TYR A 660 27.34 27.24 22.99
C TYR A 660 28.37 27.34 24.12
N ALA A 661 27.95 26.95 25.32
CA ALA A 661 28.70 27.18 26.55
C ALA A 661 28.67 25.98 27.50
N THR A 662 29.67 25.89 28.37
CA THR A 662 29.77 24.89 29.44
C THR A 662 29.75 25.57 30.82
N LEU A 663 29.33 24.83 31.86
CA LEU A 663 29.33 25.36 33.23
C LEU A 663 30.75 25.49 33.79
N VAL A 664 31.07 26.62 34.42
CA VAL A 664 32.41 26.88 35.00
C VAL A 664 32.64 26.10 36.31
N SER A 665 31.60 25.52 36.91
CA SER A 665 31.74 24.75 38.16
C SER A 665 32.36 23.37 37.94
N ARG A 666 33.43 23.06 38.67
CA ARG A 666 34.08 21.74 38.75
C ARG A 666 33.08 20.63 39.12
N THR A 667 32.48 19.99 38.13
CA THR A 667 31.98 18.63 38.30
C THR A 667 33.21 17.73 38.48
N LYS A 668 33.34 17.08 39.64
CA LYS A 668 34.20 15.90 39.77
C LYS A 668 33.74 14.96 38.65
N ARG A 669 34.57 14.77 37.62
CA ARG A 669 34.31 13.82 36.53
C ARG A 669 34.12 12.47 37.22
N ALA A 670 32.92 11.91 37.17
CA ALA A 670 32.69 10.56 37.69
C ALA A 670 33.73 9.64 37.03
N PRO A 671 34.35 8.71 37.78
CA PRO A 671 35.34 7.82 37.20
C PRO A 671 34.70 7.13 36.00
N GLU A 672 35.36 7.22 34.84
CA GLU A 672 34.88 6.57 33.63
C GLU A 672 34.69 5.07 33.94
N PRO A 673 33.57 4.46 33.49
CA PRO A 673 33.35 3.04 33.72
C PRO A 673 34.52 2.25 33.14
N ILE A 674 34.92 1.20 33.84
CA ILE A 674 36.00 0.33 33.38
C ILE A 674 35.56 -0.29 32.04
N THR A 675 36.25 0.07 30.95
CA THR A 675 36.06 -0.53 29.63
C THR A 675 37.13 -1.60 29.38
N ALA A 676 36.82 -2.58 28.54
CA ALA A 676 37.77 -3.63 28.17
C ALA A 676 38.97 -3.02 27.43
N GLU A 677 38.71 -2.04 26.57
CA GLU A 677 39.66 -1.22 25.83
C GLU A 677 40.54 -0.43 26.81
N GLY A 678 39.95 0.25 27.79
CA GLY A 678 40.67 1.01 28.80
C GLY A 678 41.52 0.15 29.74
N GLN A 679 41.25 -1.16 29.85
CA GLN A 679 42.13 -2.11 30.53
C GLN A 679 43.23 -2.67 29.61
N ALA A 680 42.92 -2.88 28.32
CA ALA A 680 43.87 -3.36 27.32
C ALA A 680 44.92 -2.30 26.94
N GLU A 681 44.55 -1.02 26.94
CA GLU A 681 45.44 0.12 26.65
C GLU A 681 46.34 0.50 27.85
N LYS A 682 46.13 -0.11 29.03
CA LYS A 682 47.03 0.12 30.16
C LYS A 682 48.42 -0.41 29.82
N PRO A 683 49.47 0.42 29.95
CA PRO A 683 50.83 -0.04 29.69
C PRO A 683 51.15 -1.20 30.64
N THR A 684 51.60 -2.33 30.08
CA THR A 684 51.95 -3.56 30.81
C THR A 684 53.15 -3.40 31.75
N ARG A 685 53.79 -2.23 31.77
CA ARG A 685 54.90 -1.91 32.66
C ARG A 685 54.80 -0.46 33.15
N GLN A 686 54.72 -0.27 34.47
CA GLN A 686 54.88 1.04 35.10
C GLN A 686 56.28 1.62 34.80
N PRO A 687 56.40 2.88 34.35
CA PRO A 687 57.69 3.56 34.35
C PRO A 687 58.18 3.73 35.81
N ARG A 688 59.47 3.50 36.06
CA ARG A 688 60.08 3.71 37.38
C ARG A 688 59.92 5.18 37.80
N ALA A 689 59.25 5.40 38.93
CA ALA A 689 59.11 6.72 39.54
C ALA A 689 60.48 7.30 39.92
N LYS A 690 60.76 8.54 39.51
CA LYS A 690 61.88 9.33 40.06
C LYS A 690 61.54 9.73 41.49
N ARG A 691 62.44 9.38 42.41
CA ARG A 691 62.36 9.64 43.86
C ARG A 691 62.49 11.14 44.12
N ALA A 692 61.41 11.79 44.58
CA ALA A 692 61.44 13.12 45.17
C ALA A 692 61.29 13.02 46.69
N ALA A 693 62.00 13.89 47.42
CA ALA A 693 62.22 13.86 48.86
C ALA A 693 60.95 14.14 49.68
N ALA A 694 60.89 13.53 50.87
CA ALA A 694 59.82 13.63 51.85
C ALA A 694 59.87 14.94 52.65
N PRO A 695 58.73 15.32 53.27
CA PRO A 695 58.78 15.79 54.65
C PRO A 695 57.72 15.15 55.59
N SER A 696 58.25 14.72 56.75
CA SER A 696 57.73 14.74 58.15
C SER A 696 56.24 14.57 58.50
N VAL A 697 56.00 13.48 59.26
CA VAL A 697 54.93 13.17 60.25
C VAL A 697 55.13 14.06 61.52
N PRO A 698 54.13 14.47 62.36
CA PRO A 698 53.33 13.60 63.28
C PRO A 698 51.97 14.17 63.81
N PRO A 699 51.30 13.61 64.86
CA PRO A 699 51.23 12.24 65.41
C PRO A 699 49.79 11.69 65.64
N GLU A 700 49.71 10.38 65.93
CA GLU A 700 48.57 9.63 66.51
C GLU A 700 48.27 9.97 67.99
N LYS A 701 47.02 9.74 68.44
CA LYS A 701 46.68 9.20 69.78
C LYS A 701 45.36 8.39 69.80
N THR A 702 45.52 7.07 69.97
CA THR A 702 44.87 6.12 70.91
C THR A 702 43.38 6.20 71.30
N GLU A 703 42.68 5.11 70.97
CA GLU A 703 41.74 4.23 71.73
C GLU A 703 41.18 4.67 73.11
N ALA A 704 39.86 4.52 73.31
CA ALA A 704 39.26 3.56 74.26
C ALA A 704 37.72 3.73 74.38
N GLU A 705 37.06 2.62 74.72
CA GLU A 705 35.63 2.34 74.77
C GLU A 705 34.86 2.83 76.03
N THR A 706 33.52 2.81 75.89
CA THR A 706 32.45 2.46 76.86
C THR A 706 31.71 3.52 77.72
N VAL A 707 30.39 3.61 77.40
CA VAL A 707 29.17 3.51 78.23
C VAL A 707 28.83 4.63 79.22
N ASP A 708 27.71 5.34 78.98
CA ASP A 708 26.51 5.27 79.83
C ASP A 708 25.29 5.97 79.18
N GLU A 709 24.16 5.27 79.21
CA GLU A 709 22.78 5.78 79.05
C GLU A 709 22.29 6.24 80.44
N PRO A 710 21.30 7.16 80.58
CA PRO A 710 19.92 6.67 80.62
C PRO A 710 18.80 7.65 80.15
N VAL A 711 17.76 7.04 79.56
CA VAL A 711 16.32 7.12 79.92
C VAL A 711 15.55 8.45 79.78
N SER A 712 14.69 8.44 78.75
CA SER A 712 13.27 8.88 78.61
C SER A 712 12.74 10.14 79.30
N GLU A 713 11.99 10.94 78.53
CA GLU A 713 10.54 11.14 78.76
C GLU A 713 9.85 11.80 77.54
N GLU A 714 8.75 11.19 77.14
CA GLU A 714 7.69 11.66 76.21
C GLU A 714 6.83 12.76 76.89
N PRO A 715 5.93 13.53 76.23
CA PRO A 715 4.76 12.94 75.54
C PRO A 715 4.17 13.68 74.31
N ALA A 716 3.47 12.86 73.52
CA ALA A 716 2.23 13.05 72.76
C ALA A 716 1.67 14.46 72.47
N ALA A 717 1.47 14.74 71.17
CA ALA A 717 0.16 14.89 70.53
C ALA A 717 0.29 14.74 69.00
#